data_AF-A0A962D4S1-F1
#
_entry.id   AF-A0A962D4S1-F1
#
_cell.length_a   1.000
_cell.length_b   1.000
_cell.length_c   1.000
_cell.angle_alpha   90.00
_cell.angle_beta   90.00
_cell.angle_gamma   90.00
#
_symmetry.space_group_name_H-M   'P 1'
#
loop_
_entity.id
_entity.type
_entity.pdbx_description
1 polymer ?
#
loop_
_entity_poly.entity_id
_entity_poly.type
_entity_poly.pdbx_seq_one_letter_code
_entity_poly.pdbx_strand_id
1 'polypeptide(L)'
;MTAYRPNRSAERWQRWLTTTAAALITVAGSLTSPSLQAAKRVDKVQVDELYVVDCLLPGQIRQLGGSMTYLSARRPIRTTAKDCEIRGGEYVAFDRANYATALKTWLPAAKSGDAEAMNYVGEIYEQGLGLEPDYALAAQWFRQAADKGNSSAMINLGALYEAGRGVPQDSTEALNWYRRASGLTDAKLELVTEEEELRRRAQEQENIELRNQVARLKGELDQARTQLQQRKSALDDSRRQLDQARKQLAQIERESAAGQQAMQRLAQLEAEVGQREQAVRASQSNTDQLLAQLGLGADGQTAAADGSPSINVLSPKLQTTRSGVLAAPLFGSLPSYQVIGRVQPAGRIASLKVNNVEMLDKLDPDGLFSADISLPAAETPVRIEAVTQDGAQSTETFMITQQSNTPALAKRITSKVFQRRMRSDLGTFHALVIGNNDYSGGFAPLKTATNDAQSIGKVLKDRYGYKVTTITNATRVELVARLSELSTSLKANDNLLIYYAGHGQIDARNKGYWIPVDGREDDPSTWVSTDVINDFIGAMAARHVLVIADSCYSGVLSGSAIRPIPADAKEEDLLFVSRVKARTVLTSGGLQPILDEGGNNHSVFAQAFLTALNQNDSLVEGYRLYQDVSQMVTQRSMVLGLMQTPQYTALKHVGHEGSEFF
;
A
#
# COMPACT_ATOMS: atom_id res chain seq x y z
N MET A 1 5.68 19.20 61.09
CA MET A 1 5.86 20.44 60.30
C MET A 1 5.01 20.32 59.04
N THR A 2 3.69 20.30 59.18
CA THR A 2 2.74 21.43 59.08
C THR A 2 2.50 21.93 57.66
N ALA A 3 1.41 21.41 57.11
CA ALA A 3 0.67 21.79 55.92
C ALA A 3 0.27 23.28 55.89
N TYR A 4 0.22 23.84 54.67
CA TYR A 4 -0.35 25.14 54.39
C TYR A 4 -1.81 25.00 53.96
N ARG A 5 -2.65 25.88 54.53
CA ARG A 5 -4.12 25.82 54.61
C ARG A 5 -4.84 26.24 53.32
N PRO A 6 -6.13 25.82 53.15
CA PRO A 6 -7.03 26.27 52.12
C PRO A 6 -7.74 27.58 52.50
N ASN A 7 -8.25 28.31 51.50
CA ASN A 7 -9.06 29.51 51.70
C ASN A 7 -10.55 29.22 51.43
N ARG A 8 -11.38 29.42 52.46
CA ARG A 8 -12.84 29.52 52.42
C ARG A 8 -13.23 30.80 53.17
N SER A 9 -14.06 31.63 52.55
CA SER A 9 -14.94 32.61 53.21
C SER A 9 -16.27 32.52 52.45
N ALA A 10 -17.30 31.81 52.95
CA ALA A 10 -18.25 32.21 54.00
C ALA A 10 -19.00 33.50 53.59
N GLU A 11 -20.18 33.36 52.98
CA GLU A 11 -21.50 33.37 53.65
C GLU A 11 -21.86 34.70 54.28
N ARG A 12 -22.99 35.32 53.89
CA ARG A 12 -23.82 36.12 54.82
C ARG A 12 -25.28 36.28 54.33
N TRP A 13 -26.21 35.60 55.03
CA TRP A 13 -27.54 36.04 55.55
C TRP A 13 -28.62 36.53 54.54
N GLN A 14 -29.94 36.30 54.66
CA GLN A 14 -30.80 36.05 55.82
C GLN A 14 -32.26 35.69 55.44
N ARG A 15 -32.85 34.77 56.22
CA ARG A 15 -34.20 34.78 56.88
C ARG A 15 -35.49 34.89 56.02
N TRP A 16 -36.33 33.85 55.98
CA TRP A 16 -37.33 33.34 56.97
C TRP A 16 -38.67 34.07 56.96
N LEU A 17 -39.77 33.30 56.83
CA LEU A 17 -41.12 33.38 57.47
C LEU A 17 -42.24 32.95 56.47
N THR A 18 -42.81 31.73 56.62
CA THR A 18 -44.15 31.40 57.21
C THR A 18 -45.34 31.87 56.36
N THR A 19 -46.49 31.22 56.17
CA THR A 19 -47.17 29.95 56.49
C THR A 19 -48.57 30.07 55.83
N THR A 20 -49.25 28.94 55.52
CA THR A 20 -50.73 28.79 55.31
C THR A 20 -51.34 29.49 54.06
N ALA A 21 -52.35 28.99 53.33
CA ALA A 21 -53.33 27.92 53.49
C ALA A 21 -53.91 27.47 52.12
N ALA A 22 -54.32 26.20 52.06
CA ALA A 22 -55.56 25.64 51.51
C ALA A 22 -56.18 26.13 50.16
N ALA A 23 -56.23 25.16 49.24
CA ALA A 23 -57.45 24.55 48.67
C ALA A 23 -58.13 25.07 47.38
N LEU A 24 -58.36 24.07 46.51
CA LEU A 24 -59.49 23.84 45.58
C LEU A 24 -59.43 24.36 44.12
N ILE A 25 -59.20 23.37 43.24
CA ILE A 25 -59.93 23.02 42.01
C ILE A 25 -60.05 24.10 40.92
N THR A 26 -59.40 23.85 39.78
CA THR A 26 -60.07 23.85 38.47
C THR A 26 -59.26 23.01 37.48
N VAL A 27 -59.95 22.04 36.89
CA VAL A 27 -59.51 21.23 35.74
C VAL A 27 -59.60 22.10 34.50
N ALA A 28 -58.51 22.24 33.74
CA ALA A 28 -58.49 22.15 32.27
C ALA A 28 -57.20 22.76 31.69
N GLY A 29 -56.43 21.92 30.98
CA GLY A 29 -55.69 22.32 29.77
C GLY A 29 -54.47 23.22 29.95
N SER A 30 -53.29 22.62 30.07
CA SER A 30 -52.07 23.24 29.55
C SER A 30 -51.08 22.19 29.09
N LEU A 31 -50.70 22.34 27.83
CA LEU A 31 -49.63 21.63 27.14
C LEU A 31 -48.34 21.72 27.96
N THR A 32 -47.95 20.62 28.61
CA THR A 32 -46.60 20.46 29.13
C THR A 32 -45.76 19.80 28.04
N SER A 33 -44.95 20.61 27.35
CA SER A 33 -43.78 20.12 26.63
C SER A 33 -42.89 19.37 27.63
N PRO A 34 -42.62 18.07 27.48
CA PRO A 34 -41.57 17.44 28.25
C PRO A 34 -40.24 17.92 27.68
N SER A 35 -39.63 18.83 28.42
CA SER A 35 -38.19 18.98 28.64
C SER A 35 -37.29 18.04 27.82
N LEU A 36 -36.42 18.67 27.04
CA LEU A 36 -35.11 18.17 26.61
C LEU A 36 -34.35 17.53 27.80
N GLN A 37 -34.54 16.23 28.03
CA GLN A 37 -33.64 15.35 28.79
C GLN A 37 -34.12 13.89 28.68
N ALA A 38 -34.16 13.39 27.45
CA ALA A 38 -34.19 11.94 27.18
C ALA A 38 -33.58 11.67 25.80
N ALA A 39 -32.37 12.19 25.56
CA ALA A 39 -31.50 11.61 24.56
C ALA A 39 -31.07 10.23 25.10
N LYS A 40 -31.92 9.24 24.81
CA LYS A 40 -31.70 7.82 25.09
C LYS A 40 -30.28 7.48 24.62
N ARG A 41 -29.44 6.96 25.53
CA ARG A 41 -28.35 6.08 25.13
C ARG A 41 -28.97 5.03 24.23
N VAL A 42 -28.60 5.02 22.96
CA VAL A 42 -28.88 3.88 22.10
C VAL A 42 -27.88 2.80 22.54
N ASP A 43 -28.42 1.77 23.18
CA ASP A 43 -27.69 0.88 24.07
C ASP A 43 -26.69 -0.03 23.34
N LYS A 44 -25.42 0.04 23.75
CA LYS A 44 -24.34 -0.89 23.39
C LYS A 44 -24.75 -2.37 23.58
N VAL A 45 -25.68 -2.62 24.51
CA VAL A 45 -26.22 -3.92 24.92
C VAL A 45 -27.03 -4.63 23.80
N GLN A 46 -27.67 -3.91 22.87
CA GLN A 46 -28.49 -4.54 21.83
C GLN A 46 -27.71 -5.16 20.67
N VAL A 47 -26.51 -4.65 20.36
CA VAL A 47 -25.69 -5.18 19.25
C VAL A 47 -25.00 -6.48 19.65
N ASP A 48 -24.60 -6.60 20.92
CA ASP A 48 -23.90 -7.78 21.44
C ASP A 48 -24.79 -9.04 21.38
N GLU A 49 -26.12 -8.89 21.47
CA GLU A 49 -27.10 -9.97 21.25
C GLU A 49 -27.03 -10.59 19.84
N LEU A 50 -26.53 -9.85 18.85
CA LEU A 50 -26.49 -10.29 17.45
C LEU A 50 -25.19 -11.03 17.09
N TYR A 51 -24.17 -10.97 17.95
CA TYR A 51 -22.87 -11.59 17.66
C TYR A 51 -22.91 -13.11 17.73
N VAL A 52 -22.11 -13.73 16.86
CA VAL A 52 -21.90 -15.18 16.87
C VAL A 52 -21.09 -15.58 18.09
N VAL A 53 -21.61 -16.58 18.81
CA VAL A 53 -21.04 -17.18 20.00
C VAL A 53 -20.98 -18.70 19.85
N ASP A 54 -20.05 -19.34 20.53
CA ASP A 54 -20.07 -20.78 20.73
C ASP A 54 -21.12 -21.09 21.82
N CYS A 55 -22.25 -21.64 21.40
CA CYS A 55 -23.41 -21.90 22.23
C CYS A 55 -23.48 -23.39 22.62
N LEU A 56 -23.65 -23.67 23.91
CA LEU A 56 -23.86 -25.02 24.41
C LEU A 56 -25.34 -25.24 24.72
N LEU A 57 -26.03 -25.94 23.83
CA LEU A 57 -27.46 -26.22 24.01
C LEU A 57 -27.69 -27.30 25.08
N PRO A 58 -28.77 -27.18 25.86
CA PRO A 58 -29.14 -28.19 26.86
C PRO A 58 -29.46 -29.53 26.20
N GLY A 59 -29.27 -30.61 26.95
CA GLY A 59 -29.69 -31.94 26.53
C GLY A 59 -31.20 -32.01 26.34
N GLN A 60 -31.67 -32.68 25.30
CA GLN A 60 -33.09 -32.90 25.08
C GLN A 60 -33.52 -34.20 25.75
N ILE A 61 -34.65 -34.16 26.46
CA ILE A 61 -35.30 -35.34 27.00
C ILE A 61 -35.91 -36.11 25.83
N ARG A 62 -35.52 -37.37 25.65
CA ARG A 62 -35.99 -38.26 24.58
C ARG A 62 -36.55 -39.54 25.17
N GLN A 63 -37.68 -39.99 24.64
CA GLN A 63 -38.22 -41.30 24.96
C GLN A 63 -37.62 -42.38 24.05
N LEU A 64 -37.24 -43.50 24.67
CA LEU A 64 -36.81 -44.72 24.03
C LEU A 64 -37.85 -45.80 24.34
N GLY A 65 -38.74 -46.08 23.39
CA GLY A 65 -39.90 -46.95 23.61
C GLY A 65 -40.97 -46.31 24.51
N GLY A 66 -41.84 -47.14 25.10
CA GLY A 66 -42.98 -46.69 25.90
C GLY A 66 -42.71 -46.38 27.38
N SER A 67 -41.50 -46.67 27.88
CA SER A 67 -41.22 -46.63 29.33
C SER A 67 -39.88 -46.02 29.74
N MET A 68 -38.95 -45.76 28.80
CA MET A 68 -37.64 -45.22 29.13
C MET A 68 -37.47 -43.82 28.56
N THR A 69 -36.94 -42.90 29.38
CA THR A 69 -36.61 -41.54 28.98
C THR A 69 -35.14 -41.29 29.28
N TYR A 70 -34.39 -40.74 28.33
CA TYR A 70 -32.98 -40.40 28.49
C TYR A 70 -32.71 -38.96 28.07
N LEU A 71 -31.69 -38.34 28.66
CA LEU A 71 -31.23 -37.00 28.31
C LEU A 71 -30.14 -37.11 27.23
N SER A 72 -30.32 -36.45 26.09
CA SER A 72 -29.26 -36.40 25.08
C SER A 72 -28.06 -35.59 25.58
N ALA A 73 -26.87 -35.89 25.06
CA ALA A 73 -25.71 -35.03 25.29
C ALA A 73 -26.01 -33.58 24.87
N ARG A 74 -25.44 -32.62 25.60
CA ARG A 74 -25.45 -31.20 25.21
C ARG A 74 -24.76 -31.05 23.85
N ARG A 75 -25.27 -30.17 23.00
CA ARG A 75 -24.78 -29.99 21.63
C ARG A 75 -24.12 -28.63 21.49
N PRO A 76 -22.80 -28.56 21.20
CA PRO A 76 -22.16 -27.31 20.85
C PRO A 76 -22.58 -26.90 19.44
N ILE A 77 -22.97 -25.64 19.27
CA ILE A 77 -23.28 -25.03 17.97
C ILE A 77 -22.70 -23.62 17.92
N ARG A 78 -22.50 -23.08 16.71
CA ARG A 78 -22.27 -21.64 16.51
C ARG A 78 -23.57 -20.99 16.11
N THR A 79 -24.01 -20.01 16.88
CA THR A 79 -25.23 -19.24 16.61
C THR A 79 -25.12 -17.86 17.25
N THR A 80 -26.10 -16.99 17.04
CA THR A 80 -26.10 -15.66 17.67
C THR A 80 -26.35 -15.77 19.18
N ALA A 81 -25.83 -14.83 19.97
CA ALA A 81 -26.06 -14.75 21.41
C ALA A 81 -27.56 -14.85 21.75
N LYS A 82 -28.40 -14.11 21.02
CA LYS A 82 -29.85 -14.14 21.14
C LYS A 82 -30.48 -15.49 20.81
N ASP A 83 -30.07 -16.13 19.71
CA ASP A 83 -30.60 -17.46 19.36
C ASP A 83 -30.19 -18.52 20.40
N CYS A 84 -28.98 -18.41 20.94
CA CYS A 84 -28.55 -19.28 22.04
C CYS A 84 -29.44 -19.11 23.27
N GLU A 85 -29.72 -17.86 23.68
CA GLU A 85 -30.58 -17.55 24.81
C GLU A 85 -32.01 -18.07 24.62
N ILE A 86 -32.60 -17.82 23.44
CA ILE A 86 -33.95 -18.28 23.07
C ILE A 86 -34.05 -19.81 23.18
N ARG A 87 -32.99 -20.53 22.81
CA ARG A 87 -32.95 -22.00 22.84
C ARG A 87 -32.56 -22.57 24.20
N GLY A 88 -32.46 -21.72 25.23
CA GLY A 88 -32.06 -22.10 26.59
C GLY A 88 -30.61 -22.59 26.66
N GLY A 89 -29.80 -22.23 25.66
CA GLY A 89 -28.39 -22.54 25.60
C GLY A 89 -27.58 -21.66 26.54
N GLU A 90 -26.49 -22.23 27.04
CA GLU A 90 -25.51 -21.50 27.82
C GLU A 90 -24.45 -20.99 26.85
N TYR A 91 -24.25 -19.67 26.84
CA TYR A 91 -23.15 -19.02 26.13
C TYR A 91 -22.53 -17.98 27.05
N VAL A 92 -21.24 -17.77 26.87
CA VAL A 92 -20.52 -16.69 27.54
C VAL A 92 -20.36 -15.58 26.52
N ALA A 93 -21.13 -14.50 26.66
CA ALA A 93 -20.84 -13.26 25.94
C ALA A 93 -19.55 -12.68 26.53
N PHE A 94 -18.43 -12.99 25.88
CA PHE A 94 -17.06 -12.76 26.36
C PHE A 94 -16.73 -13.55 27.64
N ASP A 95 -15.91 -14.59 27.54
CA ASP A 95 -14.55 -14.38 27.09
C ASP A 95 -14.16 -15.32 25.94
N ARG A 96 -13.99 -14.75 24.74
CA ARG A 96 -13.20 -15.42 23.70
C ARG A 96 -11.76 -15.44 24.20
N ALA A 97 -11.37 -16.54 24.83
CA ALA A 97 -10.04 -16.82 25.39
C ALA A 97 -9.16 -15.57 25.48
N ASN A 98 -9.42 -14.69 26.45
CA ASN A 98 -8.40 -13.71 26.78
C ASN A 98 -7.31 -14.41 27.59
N TYR A 99 -6.14 -13.80 27.62
CA TYR A 99 -4.99 -14.37 28.31
C TYR A 99 -5.28 -14.60 29.81
N ALA A 100 -6.24 -13.91 30.44
CA ALA A 100 -6.66 -14.14 31.84
C ALA A 100 -7.41 -15.47 32.04
N THR A 101 -8.33 -15.81 31.14
CA THR A 101 -9.03 -17.11 31.20
C THR A 101 -8.10 -18.25 30.79
N ALA A 102 -7.24 -18.03 29.80
CA ALA A 102 -6.19 -18.98 29.42
C ALA A 102 -5.22 -19.23 30.59
N LEU A 103 -4.84 -18.19 31.34
CA LEU A 103 -3.97 -18.31 32.51
C LEU A 103 -4.58 -19.23 33.56
N LYS A 104 -5.88 -19.09 33.84
CA LYS A 104 -6.58 -19.93 34.82
C LYS A 104 -6.50 -21.43 34.47
N THR A 105 -6.50 -21.75 33.18
CA THR A 105 -6.44 -23.13 32.68
C THR A 105 -5.01 -23.68 32.65
N TRP A 106 -4.05 -22.89 32.16
CA TRP A 106 -2.66 -23.35 31.99
C TRP A 106 -1.82 -23.26 33.27
N LEU A 107 -2.13 -22.33 34.18
CA LEU A 107 -1.35 -22.12 35.39
C LEU A 107 -1.28 -23.34 36.33
N PRO A 108 -2.36 -24.12 36.55
CA PRO A 108 -2.28 -25.37 37.31
C PRO A 108 -1.33 -26.40 36.68
N ALA A 109 -1.41 -26.58 35.35
CA ALA A 109 -0.56 -27.51 34.60
C ALA A 109 0.91 -27.05 34.61
N ALA A 110 1.15 -25.76 34.40
CA ALA A 110 2.48 -25.16 34.52
C ALA A 110 3.07 -25.34 35.92
N LYS A 111 2.27 -25.13 36.98
CA LYS A 111 2.69 -25.39 38.37
C LYS A 111 2.97 -26.86 38.65
N SER A 112 2.33 -27.79 37.95
CA SER A 112 2.60 -29.22 38.05
C SER A 112 3.85 -29.70 37.28
N GLY A 113 4.53 -28.80 36.56
CA GLY A 113 5.81 -29.11 35.92
C GLY A 113 5.74 -29.36 34.41
N ASP A 114 4.59 -29.15 33.78
CA ASP A 114 4.39 -29.29 32.33
C ASP A 114 5.07 -28.15 31.56
N ALA A 115 6.05 -28.49 30.72
CA ALA A 115 6.88 -27.53 30.00
C ALA A 115 6.11 -26.79 28.89
N GLU A 116 5.11 -27.42 28.28
CA GLU A 116 4.25 -26.80 27.27
C GLU A 116 3.27 -25.82 27.91
N ALA A 117 2.66 -26.22 29.04
CA ALA A 117 1.83 -25.32 29.82
C ALA A 117 2.61 -24.11 30.36
N MET A 118 3.86 -24.30 30.80
CA MET A 118 4.74 -23.20 31.20
C MET A 118 5.02 -22.23 30.04
N ASN A 119 5.22 -22.74 28.83
CA ASN A 119 5.38 -21.88 27.64
C ASN A 119 4.12 -21.04 27.40
N TYR A 120 2.94 -21.65 27.43
CA TYR A 120 1.69 -20.92 27.25
C TYR A 120 1.44 -19.87 28.34
N VAL A 121 1.80 -20.16 29.60
CA VAL A 121 1.76 -19.17 30.68
C VAL A 121 2.74 -18.01 30.44
N GLY A 122 3.92 -18.29 29.89
CA GLY A 122 4.87 -17.27 29.46
C GLY A 122 4.30 -16.35 28.37
N GLU A 123 3.72 -16.91 27.31
CA GLU A 123 3.09 -16.16 26.21
C GLU A 123 1.93 -15.29 26.72
N ILE A 124 1.15 -15.85 27.65
CA ILE A 124 0.06 -15.14 28.33
C ILE A 124 0.55 -13.87 29.06
N TYR A 125 1.69 -13.93 29.75
CA TYR A 125 2.27 -12.77 30.44
C TYR A 125 2.98 -11.81 29.49
N GLU A 126 3.60 -12.32 28.41
CA GLU A 126 4.20 -11.50 27.35
C GLU A 126 3.16 -10.68 26.59
N GLN A 127 1.96 -11.23 26.39
CA GLN A 127 0.89 -10.57 25.65
C GLN A 127 -0.02 -9.73 26.56
N GLY A 128 -0.01 -10.00 27.86
CA GLY A 128 -0.77 -9.28 28.88
C GLY A 128 -2.22 -9.78 29.04
N LEU A 129 -2.73 -9.79 30.28
CA LEU A 129 -4.05 -10.32 30.64
C LEU A 129 -5.22 -9.36 30.30
N GLY A 130 -5.09 -8.59 29.22
CA GLY A 130 -5.96 -7.43 28.95
C GLY A 130 -5.52 -6.13 29.67
N LEU A 131 -4.32 -6.14 30.25
CA LEU A 131 -3.59 -4.99 30.83
C LEU A 131 -2.19 -4.92 30.20
N GLU A 132 -1.29 -4.09 30.76
CA GLU A 132 0.13 -4.04 30.34
C GLU A 132 0.81 -5.42 30.48
N PRO A 133 1.60 -5.85 29.50
CA PRO A 133 2.43 -7.05 29.57
C PRO A 133 3.40 -7.08 30.76
N ASP A 134 3.59 -8.27 31.34
CA ASP A 134 4.65 -8.52 32.33
C ASP A 134 5.74 -9.39 31.71
N TYR A 135 6.62 -8.72 30.97
CA TYR A 135 7.72 -9.39 30.28
C TYR A 135 8.71 -10.05 31.24
N ALA A 136 8.86 -9.55 32.47
CA ALA A 136 9.78 -10.12 33.46
C ALA A 136 9.26 -11.47 33.95
N LEU A 137 7.95 -11.56 34.20
CA LEU A 137 7.30 -12.81 34.57
C LEU A 137 7.23 -13.78 33.38
N ALA A 138 7.00 -13.27 32.16
CA ALA A 138 7.08 -14.08 30.94
C ALA A 138 8.45 -14.75 30.78
N ALA A 139 9.54 -13.99 30.93
CA ALA A 139 10.90 -14.51 30.86
C ALA A 139 11.18 -15.61 31.89
N GLN A 140 10.63 -15.49 33.10
CA GLN A 140 10.77 -16.52 34.13
C GLN A 140 10.05 -17.83 33.76
N TRP A 141 8.85 -17.74 33.18
CA TRP A 141 8.10 -18.92 32.74
C TRP A 141 8.73 -19.58 31.51
N PHE A 142 9.17 -18.78 30.54
CA PHE A 142 9.90 -19.29 29.38
C PHE A 142 11.21 -19.96 29.78
N ARG A 143 11.96 -19.40 30.73
CA ARG A 143 13.18 -20.05 31.24
C ARG A 143 12.89 -21.41 31.86
N GLN A 144 11.86 -21.51 32.71
CA GLN A 144 11.49 -22.78 33.33
C GLN A 144 11.05 -23.82 32.30
N ALA A 145 10.30 -23.42 31.26
CA ALA A 145 9.91 -24.28 30.16
C ALA A 145 11.12 -24.71 29.30
N ALA A 146 12.03 -23.77 29.01
CA ALA A 146 13.25 -24.00 28.25
C ALA A 146 14.21 -24.96 28.98
N ASP A 147 14.36 -24.83 30.29
CA ASP A 147 15.18 -25.74 31.12
C ASP A 147 14.63 -27.18 31.12
N LYS A 148 13.32 -27.33 30.84
CA LYS A 148 12.65 -28.63 30.65
C LYS A 148 12.66 -29.10 29.19
N GLY A 149 13.36 -28.42 28.30
CA GLY A 149 13.54 -28.82 26.90
C GLY A 149 12.45 -28.34 25.95
N ASN A 150 11.59 -27.40 26.34
CA ASN A 150 10.60 -26.83 25.42
C ASN A 150 11.28 -25.87 24.43
N SER A 151 11.31 -26.25 23.15
CA SER A 151 11.95 -25.46 22.08
C SER A 151 11.23 -24.14 21.79
N SER A 152 9.90 -24.10 21.89
CA SER A 152 9.12 -22.86 21.69
C SER A 152 9.46 -21.83 22.77
N ALA A 153 9.59 -22.27 24.02
CA ALA A 153 9.99 -21.40 25.12
C ALA A 153 11.43 -20.89 24.99
N MET A 154 12.35 -21.70 24.45
CA MET A 154 13.70 -21.24 24.11
C MET A 154 13.66 -20.13 23.05
N ILE A 155 12.82 -20.27 22.01
CA ILE A 155 12.64 -19.22 20.99
C ILE A 155 12.05 -17.95 21.62
N ASN A 156 10.98 -18.09 22.40
CA ASN A 156 10.32 -16.96 23.04
C ASN A 156 11.25 -16.24 24.04
N LEU A 157 12.06 -16.98 24.79
CA LEU A 157 13.08 -16.39 25.67
C LEU A 157 14.18 -15.67 24.88
N GLY A 158 14.59 -16.23 23.74
CA GLY A 158 15.52 -15.58 22.83
C GLY A 158 14.99 -14.24 22.32
N ALA A 159 13.71 -14.19 21.94
CA ALA A 159 13.06 -12.96 21.49
C ALA A 159 12.99 -11.88 22.58
N LEU A 160 12.78 -12.27 23.84
CA LEU A 160 12.80 -11.32 24.98
C LEU A 160 14.19 -10.72 25.20
N TYR A 161 15.25 -11.53 25.07
CA TYR A 161 16.64 -11.07 25.14
C TYR A 161 17.04 -10.17 23.97
N GLU A 162 16.59 -10.48 22.76
CA GLU A 162 16.83 -9.68 21.56
C GLU A 162 16.17 -8.30 21.66
N ALA A 163 14.94 -8.26 22.17
CA ALA A 163 14.15 -7.05 22.32
C ALA A 163 14.40 -6.28 23.64
N GLY A 164 15.16 -6.85 24.59
CA GLY A 164 15.38 -6.26 25.91
C GLY A 164 14.11 -6.09 26.76
N ARG A 165 13.14 -7.00 26.60
CA ARG A 165 11.83 -6.91 27.25
C ARG A 165 11.77 -7.83 28.46
N GLY A 166 11.69 -7.24 29.66
CA GLY A 166 11.63 -8.01 30.92
C GLY A 166 12.96 -8.66 31.34
N VAL A 167 13.95 -8.62 30.45
CA VAL A 167 15.36 -8.99 30.67
C VAL A 167 16.25 -7.92 30.03
N PRO A 168 17.50 -7.72 30.50
CA PRO A 168 18.45 -6.87 29.80
C PRO A 168 18.64 -7.33 28.35
N GLN A 169 18.71 -6.38 27.43
CA GLN A 169 18.94 -6.68 26.02
C GLN A 169 20.30 -7.36 25.87
N ASP A 170 20.32 -8.55 25.30
CA ASP A 170 21.52 -9.34 25.07
C ASP A 170 21.33 -10.21 23.82
N SER A 171 21.86 -9.73 22.69
CA SER A 171 21.79 -10.43 21.41
C SER A 171 22.59 -11.74 21.42
N THR A 172 23.60 -11.87 22.27
CA THR A 172 24.42 -13.09 22.39
C THR A 172 23.62 -14.17 23.10
N GLU A 173 22.96 -13.80 24.20
CA GLU A 173 22.10 -14.71 24.96
C GLU A 173 20.88 -15.12 24.12
N ALA A 174 20.26 -14.18 23.39
CA ALA A 174 19.18 -14.48 22.45
C ALA A 174 19.57 -15.55 21.42
N LEU A 175 20.73 -15.36 20.78
CA LEU A 175 21.28 -16.29 19.80
C LEU A 175 21.57 -17.67 20.41
N ASN A 176 22.09 -17.73 21.64
CA ASN A 176 22.32 -18.98 22.35
C ASN A 176 21.01 -19.75 22.60
N TRP A 177 19.92 -19.06 22.96
CA TRP A 177 18.61 -19.67 23.13
C TRP A 177 18.03 -20.18 21.80
N TYR A 178 18.15 -19.41 20.70
CA TYR A 178 17.73 -19.87 19.36
C TYR A 178 18.55 -21.08 18.87
N ARG A 179 19.86 -21.11 19.14
CA ARG A 179 20.73 -22.26 18.85
C ARG A 179 20.29 -23.50 19.61
N ARG A 180 20.00 -23.34 20.90
CA ARG A 180 19.54 -24.43 21.77
C ARG A 180 18.17 -24.96 21.32
N ALA A 181 17.26 -24.08 20.87
CA ALA A 181 15.97 -24.46 20.32
C ALA A 181 16.06 -25.26 19.01
N SER A 182 17.05 -24.92 18.16
CA SER A 182 17.26 -25.58 16.86
C SER A 182 18.11 -26.86 16.94
N GLY A 183 18.65 -27.20 18.12
CA GLY A 183 19.50 -28.38 18.31
C GLY A 183 20.89 -28.26 17.66
N LEU A 184 21.28 -27.07 17.19
CA LEU A 184 22.58 -26.79 16.60
C LEU A 184 23.58 -26.45 17.71
N THR A 185 24.16 -27.47 18.35
CA THR A 185 25.06 -27.25 19.50
C THR A 185 26.49 -26.89 19.12
N ASP A 186 26.94 -27.07 17.87
CA ASP A 186 28.28 -26.64 17.45
C ASP A 186 28.36 -26.49 15.92
N ALA A 187 28.52 -25.26 15.41
CA ALA A 187 29.42 -24.89 14.30
C ALA A 187 29.07 -23.53 13.65
N LYS A 188 30.06 -22.63 13.69
CA LYS A 188 30.41 -21.60 12.69
C LYS A 188 29.29 -20.71 12.14
N LEU A 189 29.07 -19.58 12.80
CA LEU A 189 28.69 -18.33 12.14
C LEU A 189 29.57 -17.20 12.71
N GLU A 190 30.29 -16.49 11.84
CA GLU A 190 31.12 -15.34 12.21
C GLU A 190 30.24 -14.21 12.74
N LEU A 191 30.54 -13.77 13.96
CA LEU A 191 29.90 -12.67 14.66
C LEU A 191 30.52 -11.35 14.19
N VAL A 192 29.71 -10.46 13.61
CA VAL A 192 30.08 -9.04 13.46
C VAL A 192 29.88 -8.39 14.82
N THR A 193 30.95 -7.83 15.39
CA THR A 193 30.92 -7.24 16.75
C THR A 193 30.29 -5.84 16.71
N GLU A 194 29.79 -5.34 17.85
CA GLU A 194 29.27 -3.96 17.96
C GLU A 194 30.30 -2.91 17.52
N GLU A 195 31.59 -3.21 17.67
CA GLU A 195 32.69 -2.34 17.26
C GLU A 195 32.76 -2.21 15.72
N GLU A 196 32.48 -3.29 14.98
CA GLU A 196 32.41 -3.28 13.52
C GLU A 196 31.15 -2.56 13.03
N GLU A 197 30.03 -2.68 13.75
CA GLU A 197 28.81 -1.94 13.41
C GLU A 197 28.94 -0.44 13.67
N LEU A 198 29.60 -0.05 14.77
CA LEU A 198 29.97 1.34 15.05
C LEU A 198 30.91 1.91 13.97
N ARG A 199 31.90 1.14 13.52
CA ARG A 199 32.78 1.54 12.39
C ARG A 199 31.99 1.73 11.10
N ARG A 200 31.04 0.84 10.79
CA ARG A 200 30.17 0.98 9.61
C ARG A 200 29.31 2.25 9.69
N ARG A 201 28.71 2.54 10.85
CA ARG A 201 27.91 3.75 11.06
C ARG A 201 28.74 5.03 10.97
N ALA A 202 29.95 5.02 11.53
CA ALA A 202 30.89 6.14 11.39
C ALA A 202 31.29 6.37 9.92
N GLN A 203 31.58 5.28 9.20
CA GLN A 203 31.92 5.32 7.78
C GLN A 203 30.74 5.77 6.90
N GLU A 204 29.51 5.47 7.30
CA GLU A 204 28.31 5.93 6.63
C GLU A 204 28.08 7.43 6.86
N GLN A 205 28.31 7.93 8.07
CA GLN A 205 28.28 9.37 8.38
C GLN A 205 29.34 10.15 7.59
N GLU A 206 30.57 9.62 7.52
CA GLU A 206 31.65 10.21 6.73
C GLU A 206 31.29 10.24 5.23
N ASN A 207 30.67 9.18 4.70
CA ASN A 207 30.19 9.16 3.32
C ASN A 207 29.10 10.20 3.04
N ILE A 208 28.20 10.44 3.99
CA ILE A 208 27.16 11.48 3.86
C ILE A 208 27.80 12.86 3.84
N GLU A 209 28.79 13.12 4.71
CA GLU A 209 29.49 14.40 4.74
C GLU A 209 30.29 14.63 3.45
N LEU A 210 31.02 13.62 2.96
CA LEU A 210 31.73 13.67 1.69
C LEU A 210 30.77 13.91 0.52
N ARG A 211 29.58 13.27 0.51
CA ARG A 211 28.56 13.53 -0.52
C ARG A 211 28.07 14.98 -0.50
N ASN A 212 27.87 15.56 0.69
CA ASN A 212 27.47 16.95 0.84
C ASN A 212 28.57 17.92 0.38
N GLN A 213 29.84 17.63 0.71
CA GLN A 213 30.99 18.41 0.22
C GLN A 213 31.10 18.33 -1.31
N VAL A 214 30.95 17.14 -1.90
CA VAL A 214 30.95 16.96 -3.36
C VAL A 214 29.79 17.72 -4.00
N ALA A 215 28.60 17.71 -3.41
CA ALA A 215 27.46 18.47 -3.92
C ALA A 215 27.72 19.98 -3.89
N ARG A 216 28.31 20.50 -2.80
CA ARG A 216 28.71 21.90 -2.69
C ARG A 216 29.77 22.28 -3.72
N LEU A 217 30.83 21.50 -3.85
CA LEU A 217 31.91 21.74 -4.82
C LEU A 217 31.40 21.65 -6.26
N LYS A 218 30.44 20.76 -6.56
CA LYS A 218 29.76 20.73 -7.86
C LYS A 218 28.97 22.01 -8.12
N GLY A 219 28.26 22.52 -7.12
CA GLY A 219 27.56 23.81 -7.22
C GLY A 219 28.51 24.98 -7.49
N GLU A 220 29.63 25.05 -6.78
CA GLU A 220 30.69 26.06 -6.99
C GLU A 220 31.32 25.92 -8.40
N LEU A 221 31.54 24.69 -8.88
CA LEU A 221 32.04 24.42 -10.22
C LEU A 221 31.06 24.83 -11.32
N ASP A 222 29.77 24.59 -11.14
CA ASP A 222 28.74 24.98 -12.12
C ASP A 222 28.57 26.51 -12.19
N GLN A 223 28.69 27.19 -11.04
CA GLN A 223 28.76 28.66 -11.00
C GLN A 223 30.00 29.19 -11.74
N ALA A 224 31.18 28.59 -11.50
CA ALA A 224 32.41 28.97 -12.17
C ALA A 224 32.35 28.72 -13.69
N ARG A 225 31.76 27.59 -14.12
CA ARG A 225 31.52 27.28 -15.55
C ARG A 225 30.61 28.30 -16.21
N THR A 226 29.54 28.70 -15.51
CA THR A 226 28.60 29.71 -16.01
C THR A 226 29.32 31.06 -16.19
N GLN A 227 30.15 31.46 -15.24
CA GLN A 227 30.98 32.68 -15.35
C GLN A 227 31.98 32.59 -16.51
N LEU A 228 32.63 31.45 -16.69
CA LEU A 228 33.56 31.23 -17.80
C LEU A 228 32.85 31.36 -19.16
N GLN A 229 31.65 30.77 -19.28
CA GLN A 229 30.87 30.83 -20.51
C GLN A 229 30.45 32.28 -20.84
N GLN A 230 30.01 33.04 -19.84
CA GLN A 230 29.68 34.46 -20.00
C GLN A 230 30.90 35.30 -20.42
N ARG A 231 32.09 35.00 -19.87
CA ARG A 231 33.32 35.70 -20.27
C ARG A 231 33.76 35.33 -21.68
N LYS A 232 33.58 34.07 -22.07
CA LYS A 232 33.90 33.60 -23.43
C LYS A 232 33.02 34.26 -24.48
N SER A 233 31.71 34.38 -24.23
CA SER A 233 30.80 35.10 -25.14
C SER A 233 31.16 36.58 -25.24
N ALA A 234 31.49 37.23 -24.11
CA ALA A 234 31.94 38.63 -24.11
C ALA A 234 33.25 38.83 -24.90
N LEU A 235 34.15 37.85 -24.87
CA LEU A 235 35.39 37.87 -25.65
C LEU A 235 35.12 37.72 -27.15
N ASP A 236 34.22 36.82 -27.53
CA ASP A 236 33.84 36.61 -28.94
C ASP A 236 33.15 37.85 -29.52
N ASP A 237 32.30 38.53 -28.74
CA ASP A 237 31.69 39.80 -29.14
C ASP A 237 32.74 40.91 -29.30
N SER A 238 33.70 41.00 -28.37
CA SER A 238 34.81 41.95 -28.48
C SER A 238 35.68 41.70 -29.74
N ARG A 239 35.91 40.43 -30.10
CA ARG A 239 36.62 40.05 -31.33
C ARG A 239 35.86 40.47 -32.58
N ARG A 240 34.54 40.23 -32.63
CA ARG A 240 33.69 40.67 -33.75
C ARG A 240 33.73 42.19 -33.95
N GLN A 241 33.68 42.94 -32.85
CA GLN A 241 33.81 44.40 -32.90
C GLN A 241 35.17 44.86 -33.42
N LEU A 242 36.25 44.16 -33.06
CA LEU A 242 37.59 44.44 -33.58
C LEU A 242 37.69 44.15 -35.09
N ASP A 243 37.15 43.04 -35.56
CA ASP A 243 37.15 42.69 -36.99
C ASP A 243 36.32 43.68 -37.82
N GLN A 244 35.20 44.18 -37.28
CA GLN A 244 34.43 45.25 -37.91
C GLN A 244 35.23 46.55 -38.00
N ALA A 245 35.89 46.96 -36.91
CA ALA A 245 36.75 48.15 -36.91
C ALA A 245 37.90 48.01 -37.92
N ARG A 246 38.54 46.83 -38.02
CA ARG A 246 39.59 46.55 -39.01
C ARG A 246 39.09 46.63 -40.45
N LYS A 247 37.88 46.13 -40.73
CA LYS A 247 37.26 46.24 -42.06
C LYS A 247 36.94 47.69 -42.41
N GLN A 248 36.44 48.48 -41.46
CA GLN A 248 36.20 49.91 -41.64
C GLN A 248 37.51 50.66 -41.91
N LEU A 249 38.58 50.33 -41.17
CA LEU A 249 39.92 50.90 -41.39
C LEU A 249 40.42 50.59 -42.81
N ALA A 250 40.38 49.33 -43.23
CA ALA A 250 40.81 48.91 -44.57
C ALA A 250 39.98 49.52 -45.71
N GLN A 251 38.70 49.79 -45.47
CA GLN A 251 37.84 50.50 -46.43
C GLN A 251 38.26 51.96 -46.55
N ILE A 252 38.50 52.64 -45.42
CA ILE A 252 38.93 54.03 -45.39
C ILE A 252 40.35 54.18 -45.97
N GLU A 253 41.25 53.22 -45.76
CA GLU A 253 42.58 53.18 -46.41
C GLU A 253 42.49 53.10 -47.94
N ARG A 254 41.51 52.37 -48.47
CA ARG A 254 41.26 52.33 -49.92
C ARG A 254 40.66 53.63 -50.44
N GLU A 255 39.83 54.28 -49.64
CA GLU A 255 39.23 55.60 -49.95
C GLU A 255 40.25 56.75 -49.76
N SER A 256 41.30 56.58 -48.96
CA SER A 256 42.30 57.60 -48.60
C SER A 256 43.50 57.73 -49.54
N ALA A 257 43.51 57.00 -50.67
CA ALA A 257 44.35 57.36 -51.81
C ALA A 257 44.03 58.77 -52.36
N ALA A 258 42.95 59.41 -51.88
CA ALA A 258 42.63 60.82 -52.09
C ALA A 258 42.46 61.58 -50.74
N GLY A 259 43.47 62.38 -50.36
CA GLY A 259 43.27 63.61 -49.56
C GLY A 259 43.63 63.60 -48.07
N GLN A 260 44.35 64.64 -47.64
CA GLN A 260 44.95 64.87 -46.32
C GLN A 260 44.01 64.83 -45.09
N GLN A 261 42.68 64.83 -45.25
CA GLN A 261 41.73 64.69 -44.13
C GLN A 261 41.64 63.27 -43.57
N ALA A 262 42.01 62.24 -44.35
CA ALA A 262 42.02 60.85 -43.89
C ALA A 262 43.10 60.55 -42.84
N MET A 263 44.22 61.30 -42.86
CA MET A 263 45.39 61.04 -42.01
C MET A 263 45.13 61.31 -40.52
N GLN A 264 44.28 62.30 -40.19
CA GLN A 264 43.89 62.58 -38.81
C GLN A 264 42.88 61.56 -38.25
N ARG A 265 42.02 61.00 -39.11
CA ARG A 265 41.01 60.02 -38.72
C ARG A 265 41.60 58.61 -38.60
N LEU A 266 42.63 58.30 -39.40
CA LEU A 266 43.45 57.08 -39.28
C LEU A 266 44.14 57.03 -37.90
N ALA A 267 44.78 58.12 -37.48
CA ALA A 267 45.50 58.19 -36.21
C ALA A 267 44.58 58.01 -34.98
N GLN A 268 43.34 58.50 -35.02
CA GLN A 268 42.36 58.29 -33.94
C GLN A 268 41.88 56.82 -33.87
N LEU A 269 41.66 56.18 -35.01
CA LEU A 269 41.18 54.80 -35.07
C LEU A 269 42.30 53.78 -34.77
N GLU A 270 43.55 54.06 -35.14
CA GLU A 270 44.72 53.25 -34.74
C GLU A 270 44.91 53.25 -33.23
N ALA A 271 44.71 54.39 -32.56
CA ALA A 271 44.72 54.48 -31.11
C ALA A 271 43.57 53.68 -30.46
N GLU A 272 42.38 53.69 -31.05
CA GLU A 272 41.23 52.92 -30.57
C GLU A 272 41.40 51.41 -30.74
N VAL A 273 41.95 50.96 -31.89
CA VAL A 273 42.29 49.55 -32.14
C VAL A 273 43.37 49.09 -31.16
N GLY A 274 44.40 49.90 -30.92
CA GLY A 274 45.45 49.59 -29.94
C GLY A 274 44.92 49.40 -28.52
N GLN A 275 44.00 50.27 -28.08
CA GLN A 275 43.35 50.13 -26.76
C GLN A 275 42.46 48.88 -26.67
N ARG A 276 41.71 48.56 -27.73
CA ARG A 276 40.85 47.36 -27.77
C ARG A 276 41.67 46.06 -27.82
N GLU A 277 42.80 46.05 -28.53
CA GLU A 277 43.71 44.90 -28.54
C GLU A 277 44.34 44.63 -27.18
N GLN A 278 44.70 45.68 -26.42
CA GLN A 278 45.19 45.52 -25.05
C GLN A 278 44.10 45.00 -24.11
N ALA A 279 42.85 45.46 -24.24
CA ALA A 279 41.72 44.97 -23.45
C ALA A 279 41.42 43.48 -23.71
N VAL A 280 41.50 43.04 -24.96
CA VAL A 280 41.31 41.62 -25.34
C VAL A 280 42.43 40.73 -24.78
N ARG A 281 43.69 41.18 -24.82
CA ARG A 281 44.82 40.44 -24.24
C ARG A 281 44.73 40.34 -22.71
N ALA A 282 44.33 41.40 -22.04
CA ALA A 282 44.11 41.39 -20.59
C ALA A 282 42.96 40.44 -20.18
N SER A 283 41.89 40.38 -20.97
CA SER A 283 40.76 39.46 -20.75
C SER A 283 41.15 37.99 -20.96
N GLN A 284 42.01 37.68 -21.93
CA GLN A 284 42.55 36.34 -22.16
C GLN A 284 43.42 35.86 -20.99
N SER A 285 44.37 36.69 -20.54
CA SER A 285 45.24 36.34 -19.40
C SER A 285 44.46 36.09 -18.09
N ASN A 286 43.39 36.86 -17.85
CA ASN A 286 42.53 36.67 -16.67
C ASN A 286 41.66 35.40 -16.76
N THR A 287 41.39 34.91 -17.97
CA THR A 287 40.64 33.67 -18.20
C THR A 287 41.55 32.45 -17.98
N ASP A 288 42.81 32.54 -18.43
CA ASP A 288 43.81 31.48 -18.27
C ASP A 288 44.22 31.29 -16.79
N GLN A 289 44.30 32.38 -16.03
CA GLN A 289 44.56 32.31 -14.58
C GLN A 289 43.41 31.66 -13.78
N LEU A 290 42.17 31.86 -14.22
CA LEU A 290 40.99 31.25 -13.56
C LEU A 290 40.90 29.75 -13.85
N LEU A 291 41.29 29.32 -15.06
CA LEU A 291 41.41 27.90 -15.43
C LEU A 291 42.48 27.17 -14.61
N ALA A 292 43.57 27.86 -14.26
CA ALA A 292 44.63 27.30 -13.41
C ALA A 292 44.22 27.16 -11.92
N GLN A 293 43.39 28.06 -11.39
CA GLN A 293 42.93 28.02 -9.99
C GLN A 293 41.87 26.93 -9.72
N LEU A 294 41.12 26.48 -10.74
CA LEU A 294 40.05 25.48 -10.61
C LEU A 294 40.55 24.02 -10.69
N GLY A 295 41.87 23.78 -10.69
CA GLY A 295 42.45 22.44 -10.75
C GLY A 295 42.17 21.67 -12.04
N LEU A 296 41.58 22.32 -13.06
CA LEU A 296 41.39 21.78 -14.41
C LEU A 296 42.64 21.99 -15.29
N GLY A 297 43.82 21.88 -14.67
CA GLY A 297 45.05 21.66 -15.39
C GLY A 297 45.05 20.22 -15.87
N ALA A 298 45.02 20.05 -17.19
CA ALA A 298 45.20 18.83 -17.98
C ALA A 298 45.45 17.54 -17.18
N ASP A 299 44.38 16.95 -16.62
CA ASP A 299 44.34 15.53 -16.26
C ASP A 299 42.87 15.11 -16.16
N GLY A 300 42.48 14.13 -16.99
CA GLY A 300 41.10 13.65 -17.09
C GLY A 300 40.62 13.37 -18.51
N GLN A 301 41.47 12.73 -19.32
CA GLN A 301 41.02 12.01 -20.49
C GLN A 301 39.99 10.96 -20.07
N THR A 302 38.72 11.23 -20.34
CA THR A 302 37.76 10.26 -20.92
C THR A 302 36.81 11.03 -21.83
N ALA A 303 37.38 11.83 -22.72
CA ALA A 303 36.78 11.96 -24.04
C ALA A 303 36.95 10.59 -24.72
N ALA A 304 35.90 10.07 -25.33
CA ALA A 304 36.11 9.21 -26.50
C ALA A 304 36.99 10.04 -27.45
N ALA A 305 38.20 9.56 -27.70
CA ALA A 305 39.31 10.32 -28.29
C ALA A 305 39.14 10.66 -29.79
N ASP A 306 37.90 10.72 -30.29
CA ASP A 306 37.63 10.61 -31.72
C ASP A 306 36.52 11.56 -32.24
N GLY A 307 36.20 12.63 -31.49
CA GLY A 307 35.23 13.65 -31.94
C GLY A 307 33.78 13.17 -32.11
N SER A 308 33.48 11.94 -31.70
CA SER A 308 32.18 11.29 -31.89
C SER A 308 31.13 11.80 -30.89
N PRO A 309 29.86 11.96 -31.29
CA PRO A 309 28.80 12.50 -30.44
C PRO A 309 28.44 11.52 -29.30
N SER A 310 28.12 11.98 -28.10
CA SER A 310 27.60 11.11 -27.02
C SER A 310 26.08 11.07 -27.03
N ILE A 311 25.50 9.87 -26.85
CA ILE A 311 24.06 9.64 -26.77
C ILE A 311 23.74 9.12 -25.38
N ASN A 312 22.78 9.74 -24.67
CA ASN A 312 22.34 9.30 -23.34
C ASN A 312 20.81 9.18 -23.31
N VAL A 313 20.30 7.98 -23.03
CA VAL A 313 18.85 7.71 -22.94
C VAL A 313 18.35 8.03 -21.53
N LEU A 314 17.37 8.92 -21.43
CA LEU A 314 16.82 9.38 -20.15
C LEU A 314 15.56 8.61 -19.75
N SER A 315 14.72 8.24 -20.73
CA SER A 315 13.54 7.40 -20.53
C SER A 315 13.35 6.51 -21.76
N PRO A 316 13.14 5.18 -21.59
CA PRO A 316 13.01 4.44 -20.34
C PRO A 316 14.37 4.21 -19.64
N LYS A 317 14.37 3.82 -18.36
CA LYS A 317 15.60 3.44 -17.65
C LYS A 317 16.18 2.16 -18.25
N LEU A 318 17.42 2.23 -18.73
CA LEU A 318 18.13 1.07 -19.29
C LEU A 318 18.73 0.21 -18.18
N GLN A 319 18.64 -1.10 -18.34
CA GLN A 319 19.24 -2.11 -17.48
C GLN A 319 20.11 -3.05 -18.31
N THR A 320 21.26 -3.43 -17.77
CA THR A 320 22.15 -4.40 -18.43
C THR A 320 21.65 -5.82 -18.17
N THR A 321 21.36 -6.57 -19.24
CA THR A 321 20.98 -7.99 -19.14
C THR A 321 22.21 -8.89 -18.92
N ARG A 322 22.00 -10.16 -18.50
CA ARG A 322 23.08 -11.15 -18.31
C ARG A 322 23.89 -11.43 -19.59
N SER A 323 23.32 -11.16 -20.76
CA SER A 323 23.94 -11.27 -22.08
C SER A 323 24.66 -9.98 -22.52
N GLY A 324 24.72 -8.94 -21.68
CA GLY A 324 25.39 -7.67 -21.98
C GLY A 324 24.58 -6.71 -22.87
N VAL A 325 23.35 -7.07 -23.26
CA VAL A 325 22.46 -6.21 -24.03
C VAL A 325 21.74 -5.23 -23.10
N LEU A 326 21.70 -3.94 -23.46
CA LEU A 326 20.90 -2.94 -22.77
C LEU A 326 19.42 -3.17 -23.06
N ALA A 327 18.63 -3.38 -22.00
CA ALA A 327 17.19 -3.62 -22.09
C ALA A 327 16.40 -2.58 -21.29
N ALA A 328 15.25 -2.22 -21.81
CA ALA A 328 14.26 -1.39 -21.17
C ALA A 328 12.99 -2.22 -20.91
N PRO A 329 12.83 -2.78 -19.70
CA PRO A 329 11.63 -3.52 -19.37
C PRO A 329 10.44 -2.58 -19.20
N LEU A 330 9.40 -2.78 -20.01
CA LEU A 330 8.10 -2.15 -19.89
C LEU A 330 7.09 -3.22 -19.46
N PHE A 331 6.24 -2.90 -18.49
CA PHE A 331 5.20 -3.81 -18.01
C PHE A 331 3.92 -3.61 -18.82
N GLY A 332 3.41 -4.69 -19.43
CA GLY A 332 2.20 -4.67 -20.26
C GLY A 332 2.46 -4.51 -21.75
N SER A 333 1.41 -4.67 -22.56
CA SER A 333 1.46 -4.48 -24.02
C SER A 333 1.04 -3.06 -24.38
N LEU A 334 1.99 -2.25 -24.85
CA LEU A 334 1.73 -0.88 -25.32
C LEU A 334 1.82 -0.83 -26.85
N PRO A 335 0.93 -0.13 -27.57
CA PRO A 335 1.03 0.01 -29.02
C PRO A 335 2.22 0.88 -29.44
N SER A 336 2.59 1.85 -28.61
CA SER A 336 3.74 2.73 -28.80
C SER A 336 4.28 3.23 -27.45
N TYR A 337 5.55 3.65 -27.42
CA TYR A 337 6.19 4.25 -26.26
C TYR A 337 7.09 5.42 -26.67
N GLN A 338 7.09 6.48 -25.88
CA GLN A 338 7.89 7.67 -26.14
C GLN A 338 9.27 7.56 -25.50
N VAL A 339 10.30 7.52 -26.33
CA VAL A 339 11.71 7.48 -25.90
C VAL A 339 12.25 8.90 -25.81
N ILE A 340 12.86 9.24 -24.68
CA ILE A 340 13.45 10.56 -24.42
C ILE A 340 14.95 10.38 -24.21
N GLY A 341 15.76 11.14 -24.94
CA GLY A 341 17.21 11.06 -24.88
C GLY A 341 17.88 12.42 -25.05
N ARG A 342 19.18 12.48 -24.76
CA ARG A 342 20.03 13.66 -24.92
C ARG A 342 21.25 13.31 -25.76
N VAL A 343 21.61 14.18 -26.69
CA VAL A 343 22.81 14.06 -27.55
C VAL A 343 23.74 15.25 -27.32
N GLN A 344 25.03 15.00 -27.18
CA GLN A 344 26.03 16.05 -27.01
C GLN A 344 27.25 15.85 -27.93
N PRO A 345 27.83 16.92 -28.50
CA PRO A 345 27.37 18.32 -28.45
C PRO A 345 26.26 18.60 -29.48
N ALA A 346 25.10 19.09 -29.00
CA ALA A 346 23.88 19.31 -29.81
C ALA A 346 24.10 20.20 -31.04
N GLY A 347 24.88 21.28 -30.90
CA GLY A 347 25.15 22.24 -31.98
C GLY A 347 26.05 21.72 -33.10
N ARG A 348 26.60 20.50 -32.98
CA ARG A 348 27.41 19.87 -34.04
C ARG A 348 26.69 18.72 -34.73
N ILE A 349 25.47 18.38 -34.34
CA ILE A 349 24.71 17.27 -34.90
C ILE A 349 24.15 17.69 -36.27
N ALA A 350 24.52 16.96 -37.32
CA ALA A 350 24.03 17.12 -38.67
C ALA A 350 22.85 16.19 -38.98
N SER A 351 22.79 15.02 -38.33
CA SER A 351 21.67 14.09 -38.43
C SER A 351 21.48 13.36 -37.10
N LEU A 352 20.22 13.19 -36.71
CA LEU A 352 19.82 12.39 -35.56
C LEU A 352 18.69 11.48 -36.01
N LYS A 353 18.93 10.18 -36.03
CA LYS A 353 17.92 9.19 -36.42
C LYS A 353 17.57 8.29 -35.26
N VAL A 354 16.27 8.04 -35.10
CA VAL A 354 15.75 7.03 -34.18
C VAL A 354 14.96 6.03 -35.01
N ASN A 355 15.39 4.77 -35.06
CA ASN A 355 14.79 3.73 -35.91
C ASN A 355 14.58 4.18 -37.37
N ASN A 356 15.61 4.81 -37.95
CA ASN A 356 15.63 5.39 -39.31
C ASN A 356 14.72 6.60 -39.55
N VAL A 357 14.06 7.14 -38.52
CA VAL A 357 13.28 8.38 -38.60
C VAL A 357 14.17 9.56 -38.20
N GLU A 358 14.26 10.59 -39.05
CA GLU A 358 15.03 11.80 -38.76
C GLU A 358 14.33 12.65 -37.69
N MET A 359 15.08 13.06 -36.66
CA MET A 359 14.60 13.76 -35.47
C MET A 359 15.24 15.14 -35.30
N LEU A 360 16.02 15.61 -36.28
CA LEU A 360 16.75 16.87 -36.20
C LEU A 360 15.81 18.07 -35.95
N ASP A 361 14.62 18.09 -36.56
CA ASP A 361 13.61 19.14 -36.37
C ASP A 361 12.96 19.14 -34.98
N LYS A 362 13.15 18.05 -34.21
CA LYS A 362 12.61 17.85 -32.86
C LYS A 362 13.73 17.86 -31.78
N LEU A 363 14.93 18.30 -32.16
CA LEU A 363 16.07 18.42 -31.26
C LEU A 363 16.09 19.82 -30.64
N ASP A 364 15.97 19.87 -29.31
CA ASP A 364 16.08 21.10 -28.54
C ASP A 364 17.53 21.63 -28.55
N PRO A 365 17.79 22.95 -28.47
CA PRO A 365 19.12 23.54 -28.26
C PRO A 365 20.00 22.87 -27.19
N ASP A 366 19.40 22.30 -26.14
CA ASP A 366 20.11 21.56 -25.08
C ASP A 366 20.44 20.09 -25.45
N GLY A 367 20.12 19.69 -26.68
CA GLY A 367 20.35 18.35 -27.22
C GLY A 367 19.32 17.31 -26.82
N LEU A 368 18.16 17.73 -26.28
CA LEU A 368 17.08 16.83 -25.87
C LEU A 368 16.19 16.48 -27.08
N PHE A 369 15.82 15.21 -27.22
CA PHE A 369 14.87 14.75 -28.23
C PHE A 369 13.84 13.80 -27.62
N SER A 370 12.67 13.72 -28.27
CA SER A 370 11.59 12.79 -27.94
C SER A 370 11.10 12.09 -29.20
N ALA A 371 11.07 10.76 -29.19
CA ALA A 371 10.68 9.92 -30.33
C ALA A 371 9.58 8.93 -29.94
N ASP A 372 8.49 8.90 -30.70
CA ASP A 372 7.41 7.93 -30.50
C ASP A 372 7.74 6.63 -31.26
N ILE A 373 8.00 5.55 -30.51
CA ILE A 373 8.35 4.24 -31.05
C ILE A 373 7.11 3.35 -31.07
N SER A 374 6.73 2.84 -32.23
CA SER A 374 5.72 1.78 -32.33
C SER A 374 6.29 0.46 -31.82
N LEU A 375 5.54 -0.25 -30.99
CA LEU A 375 5.97 -1.50 -30.35
C LEU A 375 5.10 -2.68 -30.83
N PRO A 376 5.36 -3.21 -32.05
CA PRO A 376 4.54 -4.27 -32.64
C PRO A 376 4.80 -5.66 -32.05
N ALA A 377 5.88 -5.84 -31.28
CA ALA A 377 6.33 -7.13 -30.76
C ALA A 377 6.79 -7.03 -29.30
N ALA A 378 6.84 -8.19 -28.63
CA ALA A 378 7.27 -8.32 -27.24
C ALA A 378 8.71 -7.81 -27.00
N GLU A 379 9.55 -7.88 -28.03
CA GLU A 379 10.86 -7.25 -28.05
C GLU A 379 10.93 -6.33 -29.27
N THR A 380 11.12 -5.04 -29.03
CA THR A 380 11.27 -4.05 -30.09
C THR A 380 12.66 -3.41 -29.96
N PRO A 381 13.56 -3.60 -30.95
CA PRO A 381 14.86 -2.95 -30.93
C PRO A 381 14.71 -1.44 -31.19
N VAL A 382 15.47 -0.65 -30.45
CA VAL A 382 15.60 0.79 -30.64
C VAL A 382 17.05 1.11 -30.93
N ARG A 383 17.27 1.79 -32.06
CA ARG A 383 18.58 2.24 -32.54
C ARG A 383 18.56 3.74 -32.71
N ILE A 384 19.44 4.42 -31.99
CA ILE A 384 19.63 5.86 -32.05
C ILE A 384 20.98 6.11 -32.70
N GLU A 385 20.99 6.84 -33.81
CA GLU A 385 22.20 7.24 -34.53
C GLU A 385 22.33 8.76 -34.50
N ALA A 386 23.47 9.26 -34.04
CA ALA A 386 23.81 10.68 -34.13
C ALA A 386 25.04 10.84 -35.02
N VAL A 387 24.98 11.74 -36.00
CA VAL A 387 26.07 12.06 -36.92
C VAL A 387 26.37 13.55 -36.81
N THR A 388 27.64 13.90 -36.64
CA THR A 388 28.08 15.28 -36.57
C THR A 388 28.36 15.87 -37.96
N GLN A 389 28.46 17.21 -38.05
CA GLN A 389 28.78 17.93 -39.29
C GLN A 389 30.15 17.56 -39.89
N ASP A 390 31.07 17.06 -39.06
CA ASP A 390 32.39 16.53 -39.45
C ASP A 390 32.36 15.03 -39.80
N GLY A 391 31.20 14.39 -39.78
CA GLY A 391 31.01 12.99 -40.18
C GLY A 391 31.30 11.96 -39.10
N ALA A 392 31.57 12.37 -37.85
CA ALA A 392 31.72 11.46 -36.73
C ALA A 392 30.34 10.93 -36.31
N GLN A 393 30.24 9.63 -36.04
CA GLN A 393 28.97 8.96 -35.76
C GLN A 393 29.02 8.17 -34.46
N SER A 394 27.91 8.17 -33.74
CA SER A 394 27.69 7.29 -32.60
C SER A 394 26.34 6.61 -32.72
N THR A 395 26.28 5.37 -32.28
CA THR A 395 25.07 4.56 -32.28
C THR A 395 24.83 3.99 -30.90
N GLU A 396 23.66 4.24 -30.33
CA GLU A 396 23.20 3.59 -29.11
C GLU A 396 22.07 2.63 -29.46
N THR A 397 22.18 1.38 -29.01
CA THR A 397 21.18 0.34 -29.30
C THR A 397 20.73 -0.32 -28.01
N PHE A 398 19.42 -0.37 -27.80
CA PHE A 398 18.82 -1.07 -26.68
C PHE A 398 17.53 -1.74 -27.11
N MET A 399 17.05 -2.68 -26.29
CA MET A 399 15.87 -3.47 -26.57
C MET A 399 14.74 -3.06 -25.62
N ILE A 400 13.63 -2.57 -26.17
CA ILE A 400 12.41 -2.41 -25.39
C ILE A 400 11.77 -3.80 -25.27
N THR A 401 11.67 -4.29 -24.05
CA THR A 401 11.03 -5.58 -23.75
C THR A 401 9.69 -5.30 -23.10
N GLN A 402 8.61 -5.59 -23.82
CA GLN A 402 7.28 -5.64 -23.24
C GLN A 402 7.18 -6.96 -22.49
N GLN A 403 7.30 -6.87 -21.18
CA GLN A 403 6.95 -7.96 -20.31
C GLN A 403 5.44 -8.11 -20.39
N SER A 404 5.01 -9.08 -21.20
CA SER A 404 3.64 -9.56 -21.14
C SER A 404 3.37 -9.93 -19.69
N ASN A 405 2.31 -9.35 -19.14
CA ASN A 405 1.62 -9.89 -17.98
C ASN A 405 1.63 -11.42 -18.08
N THR A 406 1.69 -12.10 -16.94
CA THR A 406 1.12 -13.43 -16.78
C THR A 406 -0.03 -13.57 -17.78
N PRO A 407 0.06 -14.45 -18.80
CA PRO A 407 -0.88 -14.44 -19.90
C PRO A 407 -2.28 -14.42 -19.30
N ALA A 408 -3.12 -13.46 -19.72
CA ALA A 408 -4.49 -13.38 -19.26
C ALA A 408 -5.04 -14.80 -19.28
N LEU A 409 -5.36 -15.34 -18.10
CA LEU A 409 -5.69 -16.76 -17.97
C LEU A 409 -6.79 -17.05 -18.98
N ALA A 410 -6.52 -17.95 -19.92
CA ALA A 410 -7.46 -18.26 -20.99
C ALA A 410 -8.84 -18.52 -20.38
N LYS A 411 -9.87 -17.83 -20.89
CA LYS A 411 -11.24 -17.96 -20.40
C LYS A 411 -11.65 -19.43 -20.35
N ARG A 412 -12.35 -19.86 -19.29
CA ARG A 412 -12.83 -21.24 -19.22
C ARG A 412 -14.02 -21.42 -20.13
N ILE A 413 -13.75 -22.02 -21.28
CA ILE A 413 -14.82 -22.48 -22.16
C ILE A 413 -15.32 -23.81 -21.59
N THR A 414 -16.56 -23.79 -21.10
CA THR A 414 -17.23 -24.96 -20.55
C THR A 414 -18.49 -25.28 -21.35
N SER A 415 -18.86 -26.54 -21.39
CA SER A 415 -20.04 -27.06 -22.08
C SER A 415 -21.33 -26.55 -21.43
N LYS A 416 -22.38 -26.36 -22.22
CA LYS A 416 -23.70 -25.96 -21.70
C LYS A 416 -24.27 -27.00 -20.71
N VAL A 417 -23.92 -28.28 -20.90
CA VAL A 417 -24.31 -29.38 -20.01
C VAL A 417 -23.64 -29.21 -18.65
N PHE A 418 -22.33 -28.94 -18.63
CA PHE A 418 -21.61 -28.63 -17.41
C PHE A 418 -22.19 -27.40 -16.70
N GLN A 419 -22.42 -26.30 -17.41
CA GLN A 419 -22.97 -25.07 -16.81
C GLN A 419 -24.33 -25.32 -16.15
N ARG A 420 -25.20 -26.11 -16.78
CA ARG A 420 -26.51 -26.47 -16.20
C ARG A 420 -26.35 -27.36 -14.97
N ARG A 421 -25.42 -28.32 -14.99
CA ARG A 421 -25.15 -29.20 -13.84
C ARG A 421 -24.55 -28.42 -12.67
N MET A 422 -23.57 -27.56 -12.94
CA MET A 422 -22.93 -26.71 -11.95
C MET A 422 -23.94 -25.75 -11.30
N ARG A 423 -24.84 -25.14 -12.08
CA ARG A 423 -25.97 -24.33 -11.56
C ARG A 423 -27.02 -25.13 -10.78
N SER A 424 -27.06 -26.45 -10.94
CA SER A 424 -27.94 -27.30 -10.14
C SER A 424 -27.28 -27.71 -8.82
N ASP A 425 -25.95 -27.89 -8.82
CA ASP A 425 -25.16 -28.19 -7.63
C ASP A 425 -24.98 -26.95 -6.75
N LEU A 426 -24.77 -25.80 -7.37
CA LEU A 426 -24.71 -24.49 -6.73
C LEU A 426 -26.13 -23.93 -6.60
N GLY A 427 -26.50 -23.53 -5.40
CA GLY A 427 -27.79 -22.97 -5.06
C GLY A 427 -27.90 -21.50 -5.47
N THR A 428 -28.60 -20.72 -4.64
CA THR A 428 -28.84 -19.31 -4.92
C THR A 428 -27.57 -18.50 -4.68
N PHE A 429 -27.31 -17.51 -5.54
CA PHE A 429 -26.26 -16.53 -5.32
C PHE A 429 -26.86 -15.30 -4.64
N HIS A 430 -26.30 -14.94 -3.48
CA HIS A 430 -26.65 -13.76 -2.70
C HIS A 430 -25.52 -12.75 -2.76
N ALA A 431 -25.84 -11.46 -2.75
CA ALA A 431 -24.84 -10.42 -2.58
C ALA A 431 -25.26 -9.41 -1.51
N LEU A 432 -24.33 -9.08 -0.62
CA LEU A 432 -24.41 -7.94 0.29
C LEU A 432 -23.43 -6.89 -0.19
N VAL A 433 -23.93 -5.76 -0.67
CA VAL A 433 -23.10 -4.71 -1.26
C VAL A 433 -23.22 -3.43 -0.43
N ILE A 434 -22.13 -3.03 0.19
CA ILE A 434 -22.07 -1.94 1.17
C ILE A 434 -21.19 -0.83 0.62
N GLY A 435 -21.68 0.41 0.64
CA GLY A 435 -20.92 1.60 0.26
C GLY A 435 -21.16 2.74 1.24
N ASN A 436 -20.10 3.21 1.89
CA ASN A 436 -20.18 4.25 2.93
C ASN A 436 -19.46 5.52 2.46
N ASN A 437 -20.19 6.62 2.33
CA ASN A 437 -19.66 7.93 1.95
C ASN A 437 -19.70 8.92 3.12
N ASP A 438 -20.84 9.00 3.81
CA ASP A 438 -21.18 10.12 4.68
C ASP A 438 -20.89 9.82 6.15
N TYR A 439 -19.64 10.04 6.56
CA TYR A 439 -19.19 9.77 7.92
C TYR A 439 -19.51 10.92 8.90
N SER A 440 -20.01 10.57 10.08
CA SER A 440 -20.43 11.55 11.11
C SER A 440 -19.45 11.69 12.28
N GLY A 441 -18.47 10.78 12.41
CA GLY A 441 -17.62 10.66 13.60
C GLY A 441 -16.15 11.09 13.44
N GLY A 442 -15.83 11.99 12.51
CA GLY A 442 -14.48 12.55 12.36
C GLY A 442 -13.70 12.06 11.12
N PHE A 443 -14.11 10.94 10.52
CA PHE A 443 -13.57 10.48 9.25
C PHE A 443 -13.97 11.39 8.08
N ALA A 444 -13.04 11.58 7.14
CA ALA A 444 -13.33 12.34 5.92
C ALA A 444 -14.41 11.65 5.07
N PRO A 445 -15.37 12.39 4.48
CA PRO A 445 -16.36 11.79 3.61
C PRO A 445 -15.73 11.24 2.33
N LEU A 446 -16.23 10.09 1.87
CA LEU A 446 -15.85 9.51 0.58
C LEU A 446 -16.85 9.94 -0.50
N LYS A 447 -16.41 9.97 -1.76
CA LYS A 447 -17.26 10.41 -2.87
C LYS A 447 -17.84 9.23 -3.65
N THR A 448 -17.08 8.15 -3.83
CA THR A 448 -17.41 7.11 -4.82
C THR A 448 -18.06 5.85 -4.25
N ALA A 449 -17.85 5.54 -2.97
CA ALA A 449 -18.23 4.24 -2.39
C ALA A 449 -19.73 3.89 -2.52
N THR A 450 -20.63 4.86 -2.34
CA THR A 450 -22.09 4.62 -2.54
C THR A 450 -22.44 4.34 -4.00
N ASN A 451 -21.81 5.05 -4.95
CA ASN A 451 -22.02 4.84 -6.38
C ASN A 451 -21.44 3.49 -6.86
N ASP A 452 -20.29 3.11 -6.30
CA ASP A 452 -19.67 1.79 -6.52
C ASP A 452 -20.62 0.67 -6.09
N ALA A 453 -21.14 0.78 -4.86
CA ALA A 453 -22.07 -0.20 -4.31
C ALA A 453 -23.36 -0.34 -5.16
N GLN A 454 -23.92 0.77 -5.63
CA GLN A 454 -25.11 0.74 -6.48
C GLN A 454 -24.83 0.11 -7.84
N SER A 455 -23.71 0.48 -8.48
CA SER A 455 -23.35 0.00 -9.81
C SER A 455 -22.98 -1.49 -9.81
N ILE A 456 -22.20 -1.93 -8.83
CA ILE A 456 -21.85 -3.34 -8.64
C ILE A 456 -23.09 -4.16 -8.32
N GLY A 457 -23.93 -3.66 -7.39
CA GLY A 457 -25.19 -4.33 -7.06
C GLY A 457 -26.10 -4.52 -8.28
N LYS A 458 -26.19 -3.50 -9.14
CA LYS A 458 -26.94 -3.59 -10.40
C LYS A 458 -26.38 -4.65 -11.35
N VAL A 459 -25.06 -4.65 -11.60
CA VAL A 459 -24.43 -5.64 -12.49
C VAL A 459 -24.61 -7.07 -11.97
N LEU A 460 -24.41 -7.30 -10.66
CA LEU A 460 -24.59 -8.62 -10.05
C LEU A 460 -26.04 -9.11 -10.17
N LYS A 461 -27.03 -8.22 -10.05
CA LYS A 461 -28.45 -8.55 -10.22
C LYS A 461 -28.80 -8.81 -11.68
N ASP A 462 -28.54 -7.85 -12.55
CA ASP A 462 -29.07 -7.83 -13.92
C ASP A 462 -28.36 -8.83 -14.83
N ARG A 463 -27.05 -9.02 -14.66
CA ARG A 463 -26.23 -9.91 -15.51
C ARG A 463 -26.04 -11.29 -14.91
N TYR A 464 -25.79 -11.35 -13.60
CA TYR A 464 -25.41 -12.59 -12.92
C TYR A 464 -26.57 -13.23 -12.14
N GLY A 465 -27.71 -12.55 -11.99
CA GLY A 465 -28.91 -13.10 -11.35
C GLY A 465 -28.81 -13.24 -9.83
N TYR A 466 -27.93 -12.47 -9.17
CA TYR A 466 -27.78 -12.51 -7.72
C TYR A 466 -29.02 -11.92 -7.02
N LYS A 467 -29.34 -12.46 -5.83
CA LYS A 467 -30.20 -11.79 -4.86
C LYS A 467 -29.39 -10.74 -4.12
N VAL A 468 -29.45 -9.50 -4.62
CA VAL A 468 -28.63 -8.39 -4.12
C VAL A 468 -29.37 -7.59 -3.06
N THR A 469 -28.70 -7.37 -1.93
CA THR A 469 -29.05 -6.39 -0.91
C THR A 469 -27.97 -5.31 -0.90
N THR A 470 -28.32 -4.11 -1.36
CA THR A 470 -27.42 -2.95 -1.35
C THR A 470 -27.73 -2.05 -0.15
N ILE A 471 -26.69 -1.64 0.57
CA ILE A 471 -26.78 -0.72 1.72
C ILE A 471 -25.83 0.44 1.47
N THR A 472 -26.36 1.66 1.50
CA THR A 472 -25.57 2.88 1.40
C THR A 472 -25.52 3.56 2.75
N ASN A 473 -24.35 4.03 3.16
CA ASN A 473 -24.12 4.69 4.45
C ASN A 473 -24.60 3.82 5.63
N ALA A 474 -24.11 2.58 5.68
CA ALA A 474 -24.50 1.60 6.68
C ALA A 474 -24.02 2.00 8.07
N THR A 475 -24.95 2.03 9.03
CA THR A 475 -24.61 2.12 10.46
C THR A 475 -24.08 0.79 11.00
N ARG A 476 -23.43 0.81 12.17
CA ARG A 476 -22.92 -0.38 12.83
C ARG A 476 -24.02 -1.42 13.06
N VAL A 477 -25.20 -0.97 13.50
CA VAL A 477 -26.35 -1.84 13.77
C VAL A 477 -26.85 -2.50 12.49
N GLU A 478 -27.02 -1.71 11.41
CA GLU A 478 -27.49 -2.24 10.14
C GLU A 478 -26.50 -3.27 9.55
N LEU A 479 -25.20 -2.96 9.60
CA LEU A 479 -24.17 -3.87 9.10
C LEU A 479 -24.19 -5.21 9.84
N VAL A 480 -24.16 -5.19 11.18
CA VAL A 480 -24.16 -6.41 12.00
C VAL A 480 -25.48 -7.17 11.86
N ALA A 481 -26.62 -6.49 11.85
CA ALA A 481 -27.92 -7.13 11.68
C ALA A 481 -28.02 -7.87 10.34
N ARG A 482 -27.48 -7.29 9.26
CA ARG A 482 -27.50 -7.90 7.93
C ARG A 482 -26.57 -9.10 7.81
N LEU A 483 -25.40 -9.04 8.42
CA LEU A 483 -24.50 -10.20 8.51
C LEU A 483 -25.14 -11.34 9.34
N SER A 484 -25.83 -10.99 10.44
CA SER A 484 -26.56 -11.93 11.28
C SER A 484 -27.71 -12.61 10.53
N GLU A 485 -28.52 -11.85 9.79
CA GLU A 485 -29.59 -12.37 8.92
C GLU A 485 -29.05 -13.35 7.87
N LEU A 486 -27.94 -13.01 7.21
CA LEU A 486 -27.30 -13.90 6.24
C LEU A 486 -26.73 -15.17 6.89
N SER A 487 -26.18 -15.07 8.10
CA SER A 487 -25.65 -16.24 8.83
C SER A 487 -26.71 -17.30 9.14
N THR A 488 -27.97 -16.88 9.29
CA THR A 488 -29.09 -17.76 9.67
C THR A 488 -29.96 -18.19 8.49
N SER A 489 -30.00 -17.41 7.40
CA SER A 489 -30.90 -17.64 6.27
C SER A 489 -30.30 -18.46 5.12
N LEU A 490 -28.97 -18.46 4.96
CA LEU A 490 -28.30 -19.12 3.84
C LEU A 490 -28.25 -20.65 4.00
N LYS A 491 -28.48 -21.37 2.90
CA LYS A 491 -28.42 -22.84 2.86
C LYS A 491 -27.03 -23.34 2.46
N ALA A 492 -26.76 -24.63 2.70
CA ALA A 492 -25.47 -25.26 2.41
C ALA A 492 -25.04 -25.23 0.93
N ASN A 493 -25.99 -25.08 0.00
CA ASN A 493 -25.70 -24.94 -1.42
C ASN A 493 -25.70 -23.49 -1.89
N ASP A 494 -26.17 -22.53 -1.10
CA ASP A 494 -26.19 -21.11 -1.49
C ASP A 494 -24.77 -20.52 -1.47
N ASN A 495 -24.58 -19.41 -2.20
CA ASN A 495 -23.30 -18.73 -2.35
C ASN A 495 -23.47 -17.25 -1.97
N LEU A 496 -22.44 -16.63 -1.42
CA LEU A 496 -22.49 -15.25 -0.96
C LEU A 496 -21.29 -14.43 -1.48
N LEU A 497 -21.58 -13.25 -2.00
CA LEU A 497 -20.58 -12.21 -2.26
C LEU A 497 -20.83 -11.04 -1.31
N ILE A 498 -19.82 -10.63 -0.54
CA ILE A 498 -19.88 -9.43 0.28
C ILE A 498 -18.94 -8.40 -0.34
N TYR A 499 -19.46 -7.28 -0.81
CA TYR A 499 -18.66 -6.15 -1.27
C TYR A 499 -18.75 -5.03 -0.24
N TYR A 500 -17.60 -4.52 0.19
CA TYR A 500 -17.51 -3.40 1.12
C TYR A 500 -16.62 -2.32 0.53
N ALA A 501 -17.17 -1.12 0.34
CA ALA A 501 -16.42 0.08 0.02
C ALA A 501 -16.62 1.12 1.14
N GLY A 502 -15.50 1.61 1.68
CA GLY A 502 -15.53 2.54 2.80
C GLY A 502 -14.18 2.66 3.50
N HIS A 503 -14.14 3.44 4.58
CA HIS A 503 -12.96 3.52 5.44
C HIS A 503 -12.67 2.17 6.11
N GLY A 504 -11.38 1.90 6.24
CA GLY A 504 -10.84 0.79 7.02
C GLY A 504 -9.67 1.30 7.86
N GLN A 505 -9.51 0.73 9.05
CA GLN A 505 -8.45 1.11 9.99
C GLN A 505 -7.78 -0.13 10.57
N ILE A 506 -6.54 0.03 10.99
CA ILE A 506 -5.77 -0.98 11.70
C ILE A 506 -5.36 -0.42 13.07
N ASP A 507 -5.46 -1.23 14.10
CA ASP A 507 -4.96 -0.86 15.43
C ASP A 507 -3.47 -1.23 15.60
N ALA A 508 -2.88 -0.83 16.73
CA ALA A 508 -1.48 -1.12 17.06
C ALA A 508 -1.15 -2.62 17.17
N ARG A 509 -2.17 -3.49 17.21
CA ARG A 509 -2.04 -4.96 17.27
C ARG A 509 -2.29 -5.62 15.92
N ASN A 510 -2.28 -4.85 14.83
CA ASN A 510 -2.55 -5.30 13.47
C ASN A 510 -3.96 -5.88 13.25
N LYS A 511 -4.94 -5.52 14.08
CA LYS A 511 -6.33 -5.92 13.87
C LYS A 511 -7.03 -4.92 12.98
N GLY A 512 -7.72 -5.42 11.95
CA GLY A 512 -8.45 -4.60 11.01
C GLY A 512 -9.87 -4.31 11.43
N TYR A 513 -10.38 -3.16 11.01
CA TYR A 513 -11.74 -2.69 11.29
C TYR A 513 -12.38 -2.11 10.02
N TRP A 514 -13.64 -2.47 9.79
CA TRP A 514 -14.53 -1.74 8.90
C TRP A 514 -15.19 -0.62 9.69
N ILE A 515 -15.27 0.57 9.09
CA ILE A 515 -15.78 1.77 9.72
C ILE A 515 -17.19 2.07 9.19
N PRO A 516 -18.23 1.90 10.02
CA PRO A 516 -19.59 2.34 9.71
C PRO A 516 -19.71 3.87 9.69
N VAL A 517 -20.79 4.41 9.13
CA VAL A 517 -20.96 5.89 9.05
C VAL A 517 -21.18 6.58 10.40
N ASP A 518 -21.65 5.83 11.40
CA ASP A 518 -21.75 6.23 12.81
C ASP A 518 -20.47 5.92 13.61
N GLY A 519 -19.43 5.41 12.95
CA GLY A 519 -18.11 5.17 13.53
C GLY A 519 -17.39 6.48 13.86
N ARG A 520 -16.78 6.53 15.04
CA ARG A 520 -16.04 7.69 15.55
C ARG A 520 -14.54 7.44 15.56
N GLU A 521 -13.75 8.38 15.06
CA GLU A 521 -12.29 8.27 14.98
C GLU A 521 -11.64 8.18 16.37
N ASP A 522 -12.25 8.81 17.38
CA ASP A 522 -11.76 8.83 18.77
C ASP A 522 -12.21 7.62 19.60
N ASP A 523 -13.13 6.79 19.10
CA ASP A 523 -13.68 5.64 19.84
C ASP A 523 -13.71 4.38 18.96
N PRO A 524 -12.66 3.54 19.00
CA PRO A 524 -12.60 2.28 18.28
C PRO A 524 -13.72 1.29 18.62
N SER A 525 -14.42 1.45 19.75
CA SER A 525 -15.53 0.57 20.11
C SER A 525 -16.79 0.76 19.25
N THR A 526 -16.81 1.84 18.47
CA THR A 526 -17.85 2.13 17.46
C THR A 526 -17.56 1.48 16.11
N TRP A 527 -16.39 0.88 15.92
CA TRP A 527 -16.02 0.22 14.67
C TRP A 527 -16.43 -1.26 14.67
N VAL A 528 -16.37 -1.91 13.50
CA VAL A 528 -16.65 -3.34 13.36
C VAL A 528 -15.35 -4.06 13.03
N SER A 529 -14.86 -4.87 13.97
CA SER A 529 -13.63 -5.62 13.72
C SER A 529 -13.83 -6.70 12.65
N THR A 530 -12.78 -6.91 11.87
CA THR A 530 -12.69 -7.97 10.86
C THR A 530 -12.88 -9.37 11.45
N ASP A 531 -12.48 -9.61 12.70
CA ASP A 531 -12.76 -10.86 13.42
C ASP A 531 -14.27 -11.13 13.53
N VAL A 532 -15.05 -10.13 13.94
CA VAL A 532 -16.52 -10.24 14.06
C VAL A 532 -17.14 -10.59 12.71
N ILE A 533 -16.67 -9.95 11.63
CA ILE A 533 -17.12 -10.23 10.26
C ILE A 533 -16.78 -11.69 9.89
N ASN A 534 -15.57 -12.13 10.21
CA ASN A 534 -15.11 -13.49 9.98
C ASN A 534 -15.94 -14.52 10.76
N ASP A 535 -16.38 -14.23 11.98
CA ASP A 535 -17.23 -15.15 12.74
C ASP A 535 -18.58 -15.37 12.08
N PHE A 536 -19.22 -14.29 11.59
CA PHE A 536 -20.46 -14.41 10.83
C PHE A 536 -20.24 -15.26 9.57
N ILE A 537 -19.16 -15.01 8.82
CA ILE A 537 -18.83 -15.75 7.61
C ILE A 537 -18.52 -17.23 7.90
N GLY A 538 -17.84 -17.51 9.00
CA GLY A 538 -17.52 -18.86 9.45
C GLY A 538 -18.76 -19.64 9.88
N ALA A 539 -19.73 -18.97 10.48
CA ALA A 539 -21.01 -19.54 10.90
C ALA A 539 -22.00 -19.76 9.74
N MET A 540 -21.88 -18.99 8.64
CA MET A 540 -22.74 -19.16 7.46
C MET A 540 -22.60 -20.58 6.88
N ALA A 541 -23.74 -21.20 6.59
CA ALA A 541 -23.79 -22.52 5.94
C ALA A 541 -23.39 -22.47 4.46
N ALA A 542 -23.43 -21.29 3.82
CA ALA A 542 -23.16 -21.10 2.39
C ALA A 542 -21.94 -21.88 1.87
N ARG A 543 -22.06 -22.45 0.67
CA ARG A 543 -20.99 -23.20 0.01
C ARG A 543 -19.78 -22.32 -0.23
N HIS A 544 -19.96 -21.25 -0.99
CA HIS A 544 -18.90 -20.30 -1.33
C HIS A 544 -19.19 -18.93 -0.74
N VAL A 545 -18.18 -18.31 -0.14
CA VAL A 545 -18.21 -16.89 0.26
C VAL A 545 -16.99 -16.19 -0.32
N LEU A 546 -17.24 -15.09 -1.02
CA LEU A 546 -16.22 -14.15 -1.49
C LEU A 546 -16.44 -12.80 -0.83
N VAL A 547 -15.45 -12.34 -0.07
CA VAL A 547 -15.42 -10.97 0.45
C VAL A 547 -14.57 -10.12 -0.48
N ILE A 548 -15.09 -8.98 -0.90
CA ILE A 548 -14.39 -7.98 -1.70
C ILE A 548 -14.29 -6.73 -0.84
N ALA A 549 -13.08 -6.41 -0.41
CA ALA A 549 -12.83 -5.30 0.49
C ALA A 549 -12.12 -4.17 -0.27
N ASP A 550 -12.90 -3.17 -0.65
CA ASP A 550 -12.43 -1.92 -1.24
C ASP A 550 -12.24 -0.85 -0.14
N SER A 551 -11.31 -1.12 0.77
CA SER A 551 -11.03 -0.28 1.94
C SER A 551 -9.57 -0.35 2.34
N CYS A 552 -9.08 0.71 3.01
CA CYS A 552 -7.71 0.74 3.54
C CYS A 552 -7.47 -0.44 4.48
N TYR A 553 -6.24 -0.95 4.47
CA TYR A 553 -5.79 -2.05 5.33
C TYR A 553 -6.59 -3.36 5.19
N SER A 554 -7.29 -3.54 4.07
CA SER A 554 -8.08 -4.74 3.78
C SER A 554 -7.25 -6.04 3.77
N GLY A 555 -5.92 -5.95 3.57
CA GLY A 555 -4.99 -7.08 3.66
C GLY A 555 -4.99 -7.84 5.00
N VAL A 556 -5.50 -7.25 6.09
CA VAL A 556 -5.65 -7.96 7.39
C VAL A 556 -6.67 -9.10 7.36
N LEU A 557 -7.59 -9.10 6.38
CA LEU A 557 -8.52 -10.21 6.14
C LEU A 557 -7.83 -11.41 5.49
N SER A 558 -6.66 -11.19 4.87
CA SER A 558 -5.94 -12.20 4.11
C SER A 558 -5.34 -13.27 5.00
N GLY A 559 -5.63 -14.53 4.66
CA GLY A 559 -5.06 -15.72 5.28
C GLY A 559 -4.07 -16.41 4.35
N SER A 560 -4.15 -17.74 4.28
CA SER A 560 -3.26 -18.55 3.44
C SER A 560 -3.49 -18.33 1.95
N ALA A 561 -2.43 -18.48 1.16
CA ALA A 561 -2.52 -18.43 -0.29
C ALA A 561 -3.43 -19.55 -0.83
N ILE A 562 -4.28 -19.22 -1.81
CA ILE A 562 -5.12 -20.19 -2.52
C ILE A 562 -4.33 -20.72 -3.71
N ARG A 563 -4.37 -22.04 -3.94
CA ARG A 563 -3.78 -22.63 -5.15
C ARG A 563 -4.74 -22.40 -6.33
N PRO A 564 -4.30 -21.75 -7.41
CA PRO A 564 -5.12 -21.57 -8.59
C PRO A 564 -5.51 -22.91 -9.23
N ILE A 565 -6.74 -23.00 -9.74
CA ILE A 565 -7.15 -24.15 -10.54
C ILE A 565 -6.38 -24.12 -11.88
N PRO A 566 -5.72 -25.23 -12.29
CA PRO A 566 -5.02 -25.32 -13.57
C PRO A 566 -5.92 -24.94 -14.76
N ALA A 567 -5.35 -24.27 -15.76
CA ALA A 567 -6.12 -23.81 -16.92
C ALA A 567 -6.71 -24.98 -17.74
N ASP A 568 -6.04 -26.12 -17.73
CA ASP A 568 -6.41 -27.38 -18.39
C ASP A 568 -7.26 -28.32 -17.52
N ALA A 569 -7.68 -27.89 -16.32
CA ALA A 569 -8.53 -28.69 -15.44
C ALA A 569 -9.83 -29.11 -16.14
N LYS A 570 -10.21 -30.39 -15.99
CA LYS A 570 -11.38 -30.98 -16.64
C LYS A 570 -12.66 -30.49 -15.97
N GLU A 571 -13.77 -30.54 -16.72
CA GLU A 571 -15.10 -30.18 -16.19
C GLU A 571 -15.50 -31.00 -14.96
N GLU A 572 -15.07 -32.26 -14.87
CA GLU A 572 -15.32 -33.13 -13.71
C GLU A 572 -14.58 -32.63 -12.46
N ASP A 573 -13.34 -32.19 -12.61
CA ASP A 573 -12.52 -31.65 -11.52
C ASP A 573 -13.11 -30.32 -11.02
N LEU A 574 -13.55 -29.46 -11.94
CA LEU A 574 -14.23 -28.20 -11.59
C LEU A 574 -15.52 -28.45 -10.82
N LEU A 575 -16.30 -29.46 -11.22
CA LEU A 575 -17.53 -29.81 -10.54
C LEU A 575 -17.22 -30.35 -9.14
N PHE A 576 -16.17 -31.15 -8.97
CA PHE A 576 -15.71 -31.63 -7.67
C PHE A 576 -15.29 -30.47 -6.77
N VAL A 577 -14.45 -29.56 -7.26
CA VAL A 577 -13.96 -28.39 -6.50
C VAL A 577 -15.14 -27.48 -6.11
N SER A 578 -16.09 -27.24 -7.01
CA SER A 578 -17.29 -26.42 -6.73
C SER A 578 -18.21 -26.95 -5.62
N ARG A 579 -18.00 -28.20 -5.17
CA ARG A 579 -18.78 -28.78 -4.07
C ARG A 579 -18.11 -28.62 -2.71
N VAL A 580 -16.83 -28.23 -2.70
CA VAL A 580 -16.01 -28.03 -1.50
C VAL A 580 -16.18 -26.61 -0.99
N LYS A 581 -16.19 -26.43 0.34
CA LYS A 581 -16.45 -25.12 0.96
C LYS A 581 -15.35 -24.12 0.64
N ALA A 582 -15.72 -22.94 0.13
CA ALA A 582 -14.80 -21.86 -0.19
C ALA A 582 -15.09 -20.63 0.68
N ARG A 583 -14.03 -20.06 1.26
CA ARG A 583 -14.04 -18.79 1.99
C ARG A 583 -12.85 -17.96 1.54
N THR A 584 -13.09 -16.96 0.71
CA THR A 584 -12.03 -16.25 -0.02
C THR A 584 -12.21 -14.75 0.11
N VAL A 585 -11.12 -14.00 -0.01
CA VAL A 585 -11.13 -12.54 0.04
C VAL A 585 -10.32 -11.98 -1.11
N LEU A 586 -10.87 -10.94 -1.76
CA LEU A 586 -10.21 -10.07 -2.73
C LEU A 586 -10.11 -8.68 -2.11
N THR A 587 -8.90 -8.18 -1.91
CA THR A 587 -8.65 -6.86 -1.33
C THR A 587 -8.21 -5.88 -2.40
N SER A 588 -8.57 -4.60 -2.29
CA SER A 588 -8.10 -3.57 -3.23
C SER A 588 -6.63 -3.17 -3.02
N GLY A 589 -6.06 -3.52 -1.87
CA GLY A 589 -4.63 -3.38 -1.57
C GLY A 589 -4.21 -4.17 -0.32
N GLY A 590 -2.92 -4.10 0.01
CA GLY A 590 -2.38 -4.62 1.27
C GLY A 590 -2.67 -3.68 2.46
N LEU A 591 -1.61 -3.15 3.08
CA LEU A 591 -1.67 -2.21 4.20
C LEU A 591 -1.47 -0.75 3.77
N GLN A 592 -1.81 -0.41 2.52
CA GLN A 592 -1.55 0.89 1.91
C GLN A 592 -2.85 1.68 1.72
N PRO A 593 -2.79 3.03 1.71
CA PRO A 593 -3.95 3.88 1.43
C PRO A 593 -4.46 3.70 -0.01
N ILE A 594 -5.78 3.79 -0.20
CA ILE A 594 -6.45 3.59 -1.49
C ILE A 594 -6.98 4.93 -2.02
N LEU A 595 -6.96 5.07 -3.34
CA LEU A 595 -7.51 6.21 -4.08
C LEU A 595 -9.04 6.12 -4.15
N ASP A 596 -9.72 7.12 -3.59
CA ASP A 596 -11.18 7.32 -3.72
C ASP A 596 -11.56 7.98 -5.07
N GLU A 597 -10.59 8.47 -5.86
CA GLU A 597 -10.83 9.09 -7.17
C GLU A 597 -9.90 8.48 -8.25
N GLY A 598 -10.42 8.23 -9.45
CA GLY A 598 -9.59 7.77 -10.57
C GLY A 598 -10.29 6.99 -11.70
N GLY A 599 -11.59 6.67 -11.60
CA GLY A 599 -12.30 5.97 -12.67
C GLY A 599 -13.74 6.46 -12.88
N ASN A 600 -13.98 7.51 -13.66
CA ASN A 600 -15.33 7.92 -14.13
C ASN A 600 -16.47 7.75 -13.09
N ASN A 601 -16.39 8.45 -11.95
CA ASN A 601 -17.31 8.36 -10.78
C ASN A 601 -17.20 7.10 -9.90
N HIS A 602 -16.19 6.27 -10.11
CA HIS A 602 -15.90 5.07 -9.32
C HIS A 602 -14.48 5.11 -8.75
N SER A 603 -14.25 4.34 -7.67
CA SER A 603 -12.90 4.06 -7.18
C SER A 603 -12.09 3.33 -8.28
N VAL A 604 -10.75 3.42 -8.20
CA VAL A 604 -9.86 2.73 -9.18
C VAL A 604 -10.15 1.22 -9.18
N PHE A 605 -10.37 0.65 -8.00
CA PHE A 605 -10.70 -0.76 -7.81
C PHE A 605 -12.10 -1.11 -8.31
N ALA A 606 -13.12 -0.36 -7.91
CA ALA A 606 -14.50 -0.59 -8.32
C ALA A 606 -14.66 -0.50 -9.84
N GLN A 607 -14.02 0.48 -10.49
CA GLN A 607 -14.04 0.58 -11.95
C GLN A 607 -13.38 -0.64 -12.63
N ALA A 608 -12.26 -1.13 -12.10
CA ALA A 608 -11.61 -2.34 -12.61
C ALA A 608 -12.50 -3.57 -12.42
N PHE A 609 -13.11 -3.70 -11.24
CA PHE A 609 -14.04 -4.79 -10.92
C PHE A 609 -15.28 -4.78 -11.82
N LEU A 610 -15.92 -3.63 -11.99
CA LEU A 610 -17.05 -3.45 -12.91
C LEU A 610 -16.65 -3.78 -14.36
N THR A 611 -15.44 -3.40 -14.77
CA THR A 611 -14.94 -3.71 -16.11
C THR A 611 -14.79 -5.22 -16.30
N ALA A 612 -14.17 -5.92 -15.35
CA ALA A 612 -14.02 -7.38 -15.37
C ALA A 612 -15.39 -8.09 -15.41
N LEU A 613 -16.32 -7.69 -14.55
CA LEU A 613 -17.68 -8.23 -14.53
C LEU A 613 -18.44 -7.98 -15.84
N ASN A 614 -18.24 -6.82 -16.48
CA ASN A 614 -18.93 -6.47 -17.72
C ASN A 614 -18.32 -7.11 -18.97
N GLN A 615 -17.05 -7.50 -18.93
CA GLN A 615 -16.38 -8.16 -20.06
C GLN A 615 -16.42 -9.68 -19.98
N ASN A 616 -16.79 -10.25 -18.82
CA ASN A 616 -16.87 -11.69 -18.65
C ASN A 616 -18.12 -12.31 -19.29
N ASP A 617 -17.89 -13.30 -20.14
CA ASP A 617 -18.88 -14.12 -20.87
C ASP A 617 -18.73 -15.62 -20.56
N SER A 618 -17.89 -15.96 -19.57
CA SER A 618 -17.54 -17.33 -19.19
C SER A 618 -17.75 -17.59 -17.69
N LEU A 619 -17.40 -18.78 -17.22
CA LEU A 619 -17.43 -19.10 -15.79
C LEU A 619 -16.48 -18.16 -15.00
N VAL A 620 -16.98 -17.55 -13.93
CA VAL A 620 -16.20 -16.60 -13.11
C VAL A 620 -15.46 -17.36 -12.01
N GLU A 621 -14.19 -17.65 -12.22
CA GLU A 621 -13.32 -18.17 -11.15
C GLU A 621 -12.73 -17.00 -10.35
N GLY A 622 -12.77 -17.08 -9.02
CA GLY A 622 -12.33 -16.00 -8.12
C GLY A 622 -10.88 -15.53 -8.37
N TYR A 623 -9.96 -16.45 -8.63
CA TYR A 623 -8.56 -16.16 -8.95
C TYR A 623 -8.39 -15.50 -10.31
N ARG A 624 -9.18 -15.90 -11.33
CA ARG A 624 -9.15 -15.25 -12.65
C ARG A 624 -9.71 -13.85 -12.59
N LEU A 625 -10.83 -13.68 -11.89
CA LEU A 625 -11.40 -12.37 -11.60
C LEU A 625 -10.39 -11.48 -10.87
N TYR A 626 -9.69 -12.02 -9.88
CA TYR A 626 -8.59 -11.34 -9.21
C TYR A 626 -7.49 -10.91 -10.18
N GLN A 627 -7.02 -11.79 -11.07
CA GLN A 627 -5.96 -11.44 -12.02
C GLN A 627 -6.36 -10.30 -12.95
N ASP A 628 -7.57 -10.36 -13.52
CA ASP A 628 -8.09 -9.31 -14.41
C ASP A 628 -8.18 -7.97 -13.68
N VAL A 629 -8.71 -7.98 -12.45
CA VAL A 629 -8.83 -6.78 -11.61
C VAL A 629 -7.46 -6.25 -11.22
N SER A 630 -6.56 -7.11 -10.76
CA SER A 630 -5.22 -6.74 -10.30
C SER A 630 -4.42 -6.08 -11.42
N GLN A 631 -4.46 -6.62 -12.63
CA GLN A 631 -3.79 -6.02 -13.79
C GLN A 631 -4.32 -4.60 -14.07
N MET A 632 -5.64 -4.42 -14.11
CA MET A 632 -6.25 -3.11 -14.37
C MET A 632 -5.98 -2.10 -13.25
N VAL A 633 -6.05 -2.53 -11.98
CA VAL A 633 -5.79 -1.67 -10.82
C VAL A 633 -4.33 -1.25 -10.80
N THR A 634 -3.39 -2.17 -10.95
CA THR A 634 -1.95 -1.84 -10.97
C THR A 634 -1.63 -0.89 -12.11
N GLN A 635 -2.15 -1.11 -13.32
CA GLN A 635 -1.96 -0.20 -14.46
C GLN A 635 -2.47 1.22 -14.18
N ARG A 636 -3.70 1.36 -13.67
CA ARG A 636 -4.30 2.68 -13.41
C ARG A 636 -3.66 3.39 -12.21
N SER A 637 -3.33 2.64 -11.17
CA SER A 637 -2.72 3.18 -9.94
C SER A 637 -1.30 3.70 -10.19
N MET A 638 -0.53 3.07 -11.09
CA MET A 638 0.78 3.56 -11.52
C MET A 638 0.71 4.92 -12.24
N VAL A 639 -0.30 5.12 -13.11
CA VAL A 639 -0.51 6.40 -13.81
C VAL A 639 -0.87 7.53 -12.82
N LEU A 640 -1.58 7.19 -11.75
CA LEU A 640 -2.01 8.14 -10.72
C LEU A 640 -0.97 8.36 -9.60
N GLY A 641 0.21 7.74 -9.69
CA GLY A 641 1.32 7.94 -8.75
C GLY A 641 1.15 7.30 -7.37
N LEU A 642 0.10 6.49 -7.16
CA LEU A 642 -0.16 5.78 -5.91
C LEU A 642 -0.35 4.29 -6.22
N MET A 643 0.71 3.49 -6.03
CA MET A 643 0.69 2.07 -6.35
C MET A 643 -0.33 1.31 -5.49
N GLN A 644 -1.23 0.57 -6.13
CA GLN A 644 -2.16 -0.35 -5.48
C GLN A 644 -1.95 -1.77 -6.01
N THR A 645 -1.83 -2.73 -5.10
CA THR A 645 -1.61 -4.14 -5.39
C THR A 645 -2.69 -4.98 -4.71
N PRO A 646 -3.76 -5.33 -5.43
CA PRO A 646 -4.80 -6.22 -4.94
C PRO A 646 -4.24 -7.57 -4.50
N GLN A 647 -4.90 -8.20 -3.53
CA GLN A 647 -4.55 -9.55 -3.04
C GLN A 647 -5.76 -10.47 -3.08
N TYR A 648 -5.54 -11.74 -3.39
CA TYR A 648 -6.56 -12.79 -3.32
C TYR A 648 -6.07 -13.97 -2.48
N THR A 649 -6.76 -14.25 -1.39
CA THR A 649 -6.36 -15.27 -0.41
C THR A 649 -7.57 -15.94 0.25
N ALA A 650 -7.34 -16.99 1.02
CA ALA A 650 -8.36 -17.57 1.88
C ALA A 650 -8.59 -16.65 3.09
N LEU A 651 -9.83 -16.55 3.56
CA LEU A 651 -10.13 -15.79 4.77
C LEU A 651 -9.54 -16.49 6.01
N LYS A 652 -9.01 -15.69 6.95
CA LYS A 652 -8.36 -16.17 8.17
C LYS A 652 -9.38 -16.79 9.15
N HIS A 653 -9.12 -18.02 9.61
CA HIS A 653 -9.88 -18.74 10.66
C HIS A 653 -11.39 -18.98 10.42
N VAL A 654 -11.85 -19.03 9.16
CA VAL A 654 -13.29 -19.21 8.83
C VAL A 654 -13.67 -20.55 8.20
N GLY A 655 -12.80 -21.57 8.27
CA GLY A 655 -13.09 -22.91 7.77
C GLY A 655 -13.11 -23.02 6.24
N HIS A 656 -12.08 -22.47 5.60
CA HIS A 656 -11.80 -22.67 4.17
C HIS A 656 -11.28 -24.11 3.93
N GLU A 657 -11.84 -24.83 2.96
CA GLU A 657 -11.49 -26.25 2.70
C GLU A 657 -10.62 -26.46 1.44
N GLY A 658 -10.07 -25.38 0.86
CA GLY A 658 -9.16 -25.45 -0.29
C GLY A 658 -9.83 -25.26 -1.66
N SER A 659 -11.08 -24.80 -1.68
CA SER A 659 -11.83 -24.50 -2.91
C SER A 659 -11.77 -23.03 -3.31
N GLU A 660 -12.37 -22.69 -4.44
CA GLU A 660 -12.42 -21.36 -5.01
C GLU A 660 -13.86 -20.83 -5.10
N PHE A 661 -14.00 -19.52 -5.34
CA PHE A 661 -15.30 -18.94 -5.66
C PHE A 661 -15.60 -19.09 -7.17
N PHE A 662 -16.86 -19.34 -7.52
CA PHE A 662 -17.34 -19.61 -8.88
C PHE A 662 -18.53 -18.74 -9.27
#